data_AF-A0A1X7NNT1-F1
#
_entry.id   AF-A0A1X7NNT1-F1
#
_cell.length_a   1.000
_cell.length_b   1.000
_cell.length_c   1.000
_cell.angle_alpha   90.00
_cell.angle_beta   90.00
_cell.angle_gamma   90.00
#
_symmetry.space_group_name_H-M   'P 1'
#
loop_
_entity.id
_entity.type
_entity.pdbx_description
1 polymer ?
#
loop_
_entity_poly.entity_id
_entity_poly.type
_entity_poly.pdbx_seq_one_letter_code
_entity_poly.pdbx_strand_id
1 'polypeptide(L)'
;MSPQQNRRVVLGGTPVDLAQHEEAVRTIADRALSTDHAPLGVLSVNVDHVNHFGHGARWQHVLDRRPSDQGDPDAPSPRTLVLVPGRAPEWTDAPATAPDGRSERRPVEWLSLIDGSPIASEARRLTGTRWPRLAGSDLIGPLLDRAAVDGVRVGVLGGSVAAQQRLRERLAEERPDLVLAGLWSPSREELADPEANAGLVDAIRRAAVDLLIVGLGKPRQELWIDENGPQTGARVLLAFGAAVDFLGGSVRRAPQWVADRGVEWLWRLALEPRRLARRYLVEGPLAYGRLRMHSTTTPDRSPGLRAPRLPALAPAPIDQRGRFAAPGERADVAALVVSYRSAQSLERLLASLREEARGGVRLRVVVVDNASDDGSLAVAAAHSDVVAIDAGGNVGYAAALNIARRHAGDAGALLVLNPDLVVLPGAVSRLLARRDASQAGIVVPLLRDASGEPARSLRREPTRLRALGDAILGDRVLDRPAFSSETDSDPESYRHAHAIEWATGAALLIDSLVAARLGDWDERFFLYSEETDYFRRARELGAEAWFEPTAQVVHEGGGSGQSSALAALLAVNRVRYVEKFHGTLYSATFRLVVLAAEAVRCVLPGERGRGHRRAAAALALGGGRAGVPSAAVSTATTLPHPRGSVIVPAHDEAAVLERTLEPLAPAAAAGALEVIVVCNACTDATADVARSFAGVTVVEIEEASKTAALNAGDAIATTWPRLYLDADVDVTPEAVWTVFDALTRGGLLAARPTAVYDVTGADPLVRAYYRARSRIPSLHTSLWGAGGYAVSGSGHDRIGSFPSLVADDEYVDGRFAESERAVVATAPAVVRVPRTAASLAGVLRRSHRGTVQLAESSGVGERRSSTTAVDLARSAQGPLELADAVVYAGFALASRVRTGRSTGWTRDDTTRVAAPRPAQRRGA
;
A
#
# COMPACT_ATOMS: atom_id res chain seq x y z
N MET A 1 0.10 42.15 9.35
CA MET A 1 0.73 40.85 9.02
C MET A 1 2.04 41.15 8.31
N SER A 2 3.18 40.83 8.91
CA SER A 2 4.50 41.25 8.42
C SER A 2 4.90 40.46 7.15
N PRO A 3 5.52 41.09 6.13
CA PRO A 3 5.81 40.46 4.83
C PRO A 3 6.93 39.39 4.83
N GLN A 4 7.46 39.00 5.98
CA GLN A 4 8.66 38.15 6.06
C GLN A 4 8.39 36.65 6.17
N GLN A 5 7.13 36.22 6.29
CA GLN A 5 6.81 34.88 6.80
C GLN A 5 6.71 33.73 5.77
N ASN A 6 6.84 33.96 4.46
CA ASN A 6 6.85 32.85 3.49
C ASN A 6 7.94 33.00 2.42
N ARG A 7 9.18 32.66 2.78
CA ARG A 7 10.35 32.66 1.89
C ARG A 7 10.57 31.35 1.13
N ARG A 8 9.63 30.39 1.23
CA ARG A 8 9.69 29.11 0.52
C ARG A 8 8.33 28.85 -0.13
N VAL A 9 8.37 28.36 -1.36
CA VAL A 9 7.18 27.91 -2.10
C VAL A 9 7.43 26.49 -2.59
N VAL A 10 6.38 25.77 -2.94
CA VAL A 10 6.52 24.50 -3.65
C VAL A 10 6.19 24.73 -5.11
N LEU A 11 7.12 24.40 -6.00
CA LEU A 11 6.97 24.55 -7.44
C LEU A 11 7.06 23.16 -8.10
N GLY A 12 5.93 22.65 -8.58
CA GLY A 12 5.82 21.33 -9.18
C GLY A 12 6.13 20.18 -8.23
N GLY A 13 5.88 20.36 -6.94
CA GLY A 13 6.23 19.42 -5.87
C GLY A 13 7.64 19.60 -5.30
N THR A 14 8.49 20.45 -5.89
CA THR A 14 9.82 20.73 -5.37
C THR A 14 9.79 21.94 -4.44
N PRO A 15 10.35 21.86 -3.21
CA PRO A 15 10.54 23.03 -2.37
C PRO A 15 11.57 24.01 -2.96
N VAL A 16 11.23 25.29 -3.04
CA VAL A 16 12.05 26.35 -3.64
C VAL A 16 12.16 27.54 -2.70
N ASP A 17 13.39 27.99 -2.47
CA ASP A 17 13.73 29.14 -1.64
C ASP A 17 13.72 30.43 -2.47
N LEU A 18 12.98 31.42 -1.98
CA LEU A 18 12.83 32.73 -2.59
C LEU A 18 13.91 33.68 -2.07
N ALA A 19 14.95 33.88 -2.89
CA ALA A 19 16.09 34.71 -2.56
C ALA A 19 16.38 35.76 -3.64
N GLN A 20 16.94 36.89 -3.23
CA GLN A 20 17.58 37.84 -4.15
C GLN A 20 19.01 37.40 -4.44
N HIS A 21 19.62 37.94 -5.51
CA HIS A 21 20.96 37.52 -5.95
C HIS A 21 22.03 37.72 -4.88
N GLU A 22 22.15 38.95 -4.34
CA GLU A 22 23.14 39.29 -3.31
C GLU A 22 22.98 38.44 -2.04
N GLU A 23 21.73 38.18 -1.66
CA GLU A 23 21.42 37.36 -0.50
C GLU A 23 21.83 35.90 -0.69
N ALA A 24 21.60 35.33 -1.88
CA ALA A 24 22.02 33.97 -2.18
C ALA A 24 23.55 33.85 -2.14
N VAL A 25 24.27 34.78 -2.77
CA VAL A 25 25.75 34.81 -2.75
C VAL A 25 26.28 34.93 -1.33
N ARG A 26 25.75 35.87 -0.54
CA ARG A 26 26.15 36.05 0.87
C ARG A 26 25.92 34.79 1.71
N THR A 27 24.72 34.20 1.62
CA THR A 27 24.35 33.00 2.39
C THR A 27 25.31 31.83 2.09
N ILE A 28 25.66 31.64 0.82
CA ILE A 28 26.58 30.58 0.39
C ILE A 28 28.00 30.87 0.86
N ALA A 29 28.48 32.11 0.72
CA ALA A 29 29.81 32.51 1.14
C ALA A 29 30.01 32.39 2.66
N ASP A 30 29.06 32.91 3.45
CA ASP A 30 29.11 32.84 4.92
C ASP A 30 29.15 31.38 5.41
N ARG A 31 28.42 30.49 4.73
CA ARG A 31 28.42 29.06 5.06
C ARG A 31 29.77 28.39 4.79
N ALA A 32 30.50 28.82 3.76
CA ALA A 32 31.84 28.29 3.49
C ALA A 32 32.83 28.62 4.62
N LEU A 33 32.59 29.69 5.39
CA LEU A 33 33.46 30.11 6.49
C LEU A 33 33.10 29.47 7.84
N SER A 34 31.86 29.00 8.02
CA SER A 34 31.37 28.44 9.28
C SER A 34 31.62 26.93 9.42
N THR A 35 32.04 26.49 10.61
CA THR A 35 32.17 25.07 10.99
C THR A 35 30.98 24.52 11.78
N ASP A 36 30.09 25.38 12.25
CA ASP A 36 29.06 25.01 13.23
C ASP A 36 27.76 24.48 12.61
N HIS A 37 27.70 24.43 11.28
CA HIS A 37 26.51 24.07 10.52
C HIS A 37 26.71 22.77 9.73
N ALA A 38 25.60 22.13 9.38
CA ALA A 38 25.64 21.02 8.44
C ALA A 38 26.09 21.52 7.04
N PRO A 39 26.65 20.64 6.20
CA PRO A 39 27.06 21.02 4.86
C PRO A 39 25.86 21.52 4.04
N LEU A 40 26.05 22.62 3.30
CA LEU A 40 25.02 23.26 2.47
C LEU A 40 25.15 22.82 1.01
N GLY A 41 24.16 22.06 0.54
CA GLY A 41 23.92 21.81 -0.87
C GLY A 41 23.22 23.00 -1.51
N VAL A 42 23.70 23.46 -2.67
CA VAL A 42 23.05 24.53 -3.44
C VAL A 42 22.69 24.00 -4.81
N LEU A 43 21.42 24.15 -5.19
CA LEU A 43 20.93 23.72 -6.50
C LEU A 43 20.06 24.77 -7.17
N SER A 44 19.92 24.62 -8.49
CA SER A 44 19.04 25.45 -9.32
C SER A 44 17.82 24.63 -9.77
N VAL A 45 16.62 25.05 -9.37
CA VAL A 45 15.34 24.41 -9.71
C VAL A 45 14.86 24.94 -11.05
N ASN A 46 14.90 24.08 -12.07
CA ASN A 46 14.32 24.31 -13.40
C ASN A 46 13.34 23.16 -13.75
N VAL A 47 12.70 23.21 -14.93
CA VAL A 47 11.71 22.17 -15.32
C VAL A 47 12.29 20.76 -15.31
N ASP A 48 13.58 20.61 -15.61
CA ASP A 48 14.28 19.33 -15.54
C ASP A 48 14.50 18.84 -14.10
N HIS A 49 14.72 19.77 -13.16
CA HIS A 49 14.73 19.42 -11.74
C HIS A 49 13.34 18.94 -11.28
N VAL A 50 12.25 19.61 -11.70
CA VAL A 50 10.87 19.16 -11.43
C VAL A 50 10.59 17.78 -12.07
N ASN A 51 11.20 17.46 -13.21
CA ASN A 51 11.08 16.14 -13.81
C ASN A 51 11.63 15.03 -12.91
N HIS A 52 12.74 15.29 -12.21
CA HIS A 52 13.45 14.32 -11.39
C HIS A 52 13.00 14.29 -9.92
N PHE A 53 12.73 15.46 -9.33
CA PHE A 53 12.49 15.66 -7.89
C PHE A 53 11.12 16.27 -7.56
N GLY A 54 10.28 16.52 -8.58
CA GLY A 54 8.93 17.06 -8.38
C GLY A 54 7.91 16.01 -7.88
N HIS A 55 6.64 16.41 -7.79
CA HIS A 55 5.56 15.55 -7.34
C HIS A 55 5.36 14.34 -8.28
N GLY A 56 5.34 13.13 -7.72
CA GLY A 56 5.27 11.87 -8.45
C GLY A 56 6.51 11.62 -9.33
N ALA A 57 7.62 12.32 -9.09
CA ALA A 57 8.89 12.05 -9.75
C ALA A 57 9.70 11.01 -8.95
N ARG A 58 10.70 10.42 -9.60
CA ARG A 58 11.46 9.29 -9.05
C ARG A 58 12.18 9.64 -7.73
N TRP A 59 12.76 10.83 -7.66
CA TRP A 59 13.58 11.27 -6.54
C TRP A 59 12.83 12.27 -5.64
N GLN A 60 11.50 12.22 -5.64
CA GLN A 60 10.68 13.03 -4.75
C GLN A 60 11.15 12.84 -3.30
N HIS A 61 11.16 13.93 -2.52
CA HIS A 61 11.54 13.97 -1.10
C HIS A 61 13.02 13.73 -0.76
N VAL A 62 13.86 13.33 -1.72
CA VAL A 62 15.29 13.08 -1.46
C VAL A 62 16.00 14.34 -0.94
N LEU A 63 15.64 15.52 -1.46
CA LEU A 63 16.35 16.80 -1.25
C LEU A 63 15.59 17.82 -0.37
N ASP A 64 14.55 17.43 0.36
CA ASP A 64 13.61 18.40 0.96
C ASP A 64 14.15 19.13 2.23
N ARG A 65 15.31 18.70 2.77
CA ARG A 65 15.94 19.16 4.02
C ARG A 65 16.42 20.63 3.96
N ARG A 66 16.12 21.46 4.97
CA ARG A 66 16.44 22.92 5.00
C ARG A 66 17.61 23.27 5.94
N PRO A 67 18.37 24.36 5.66
CA PRO A 67 19.41 24.87 6.56
C PRO A 67 19.03 25.42 7.95
N SER A 68 17.76 25.40 8.31
CA SER A 68 17.26 26.13 9.50
C SER A 68 16.06 25.49 10.19
N ASP A 69 15.80 24.19 10.03
CA ASP A 69 14.68 23.50 10.68
C ASP A 69 14.85 23.37 12.23
N GLN A 70 15.82 24.07 12.82
CA GLN A 70 15.97 24.24 14.27
C GLN A 70 15.61 25.65 14.79
N GLY A 71 15.11 26.58 13.95
CA GLY A 71 15.13 28.02 14.28
C GLY A 71 13.86 28.85 14.20
N ASP A 72 12.67 28.29 13.90
CA ASP A 72 11.42 29.07 13.92
C ASP A 72 10.50 28.60 15.07
N PRO A 73 10.44 29.33 16.21
CA PRO A 73 9.58 28.97 17.34
C PRO A 73 8.08 29.14 17.05
N ASP A 74 7.70 29.83 15.97
CA ASP A 74 6.29 30.14 15.62
C ASP A 74 5.77 29.34 14.41
N ALA A 75 6.63 28.58 13.71
CA ALA A 75 6.18 27.67 12.67
C ALA A 75 5.42 26.49 13.30
N PRO A 76 4.16 26.21 12.93
CA PRO A 76 3.48 25.02 13.42
C PRO A 76 4.31 23.80 13.00
N SER A 77 4.75 23.04 14.01
CA SER A 77 5.50 21.82 13.80
C SER A 77 4.68 20.89 12.89
N PRO A 78 5.32 20.14 11.97
CA PRO A 78 4.59 19.13 11.21
C PRO A 78 3.94 18.19 12.22
N ARG A 79 2.61 18.20 12.27
CA ARG A 79 1.88 17.21 13.06
C ARG A 79 2.15 15.85 12.45
N THR A 80 2.83 15.02 13.21
CA THR A 80 3.14 13.65 12.79
C THR A 80 2.10 12.75 13.43
N LEU A 81 1.54 11.84 12.64
CA LEU A 81 0.71 10.78 13.20
C LEU A 81 1.65 9.73 13.80
N VAL A 82 1.83 9.76 15.12
CA VAL A 82 2.69 8.82 15.84
C VAL A 82 1.87 7.61 16.24
N LEU A 83 2.35 6.44 15.84
CA LEU A 83 1.74 5.16 16.21
C LEU A 83 2.40 4.61 17.47
N VAL A 84 1.74 4.72 18.62
CA VAL A 84 2.19 4.06 19.85
C VAL A 84 1.43 2.73 20.01
N PRO A 85 2.11 1.60 20.23
CA PRO A 85 1.45 0.33 20.54
C PRO A 85 0.39 0.48 21.65
N GLY A 86 -0.82 0.01 21.39
CA GLY A 86 -1.91 -0.01 22.39
C GLY A 86 -2.58 1.35 22.68
N ARG A 87 -2.30 2.41 21.91
CA ARG A 87 -2.99 3.71 22.03
C ARG A 87 -3.64 4.15 20.71
N ALA A 88 -4.64 5.01 20.82
CA ALA A 88 -5.21 5.68 19.65
C ALA A 88 -4.13 6.54 18.96
N PRO A 89 -4.21 6.74 17.64
CA PRO A 89 -3.26 7.58 16.93
C PRO A 89 -3.29 9.00 17.48
N GLU A 90 -2.15 9.47 17.95
CA GLU A 90 -2.01 10.83 18.48
C GLU A 90 -1.26 11.69 17.46
N TRP A 91 -1.80 12.88 17.24
CA TRP A 91 -1.12 13.92 16.49
C TRP A 91 -0.18 14.64 17.43
N THR A 92 1.12 14.43 17.27
CA THR A 92 2.12 15.12 18.07
C THR A 92 2.95 16.05 17.21
N ASP A 93 3.45 17.13 17.82
CA ASP A 93 4.52 17.92 17.24
C ASP A 93 5.77 17.03 17.13
N ALA A 94 6.51 17.14 16.02
CA ALA A 94 7.68 16.30 15.78
C ALA A 94 8.70 16.45 16.92
N PRO A 95 9.20 15.37 17.55
CA PRO A 95 10.19 15.49 18.61
C PRO A 95 11.49 16.10 18.07
N ALA A 96 12.07 17.03 18.83
CA ALA A 96 13.42 17.49 18.61
C ALA A 96 14.40 16.31 18.70
N THR A 97 15.40 16.32 17.83
CA THR A 97 16.47 15.31 17.65
C THR A 97 16.89 14.59 18.93
N ALA A 98 17.01 13.25 18.85
CA ALA A 98 17.43 12.39 19.95
C ALA A 98 18.85 12.69 20.45
N PRO A 99 19.13 12.50 21.75
CA PRO A 99 20.45 12.66 22.34
C PRO A 99 21.18 11.31 22.40
N ASP A 100 21.87 10.90 21.33
CA ASP A 100 22.80 9.76 21.41
C ASP A 100 24.17 10.12 20.85
N GLY A 101 25.15 10.19 21.76
CA GLY A 101 26.52 10.66 21.56
C GLY A 101 27.44 9.71 20.77
N ARG A 102 26.99 9.20 19.63
CA ARG A 102 27.89 8.74 18.56
C ARG A 102 28.02 9.90 17.58
N SER A 103 29.23 10.19 17.09
CA SER A 103 29.47 11.28 16.12
C SER A 103 28.71 11.04 14.79
N GLU A 104 27.39 11.22 14.79
CA GLU A 104 26.55 11.21 13.60
C GLU A 104 26.82 12.51 12.82
N ARG A 105 27.46 12.36 11.65
CA ARG A 105 27.74 13.47 10.75
C ARG A 105 26.40 14.02 10.23
N ARG A 106 26.23 15.34 10.28
CA ARG A 106 24.97 16.00 9.93
C ARG A 106 24.65 15.83 8.42
N PRO A 107 23.39 15.53 8.05
CA PRO A 107 22.97 15.42 6.65
C PRO A 107 23.11 16.75 5.89
N VAL A 108 23.14 16.71 4.55
CA VAL A 108 23.16 17.92 3.71
C VAL A 108 21.86 18.71 3.87
N GLU A 109 22.01 20.02 4.04
CA GLU A 109 20.93 21.00 4.00
C GLU A 109 20.85 21.62 2.60
N TRP A 110 19.67 21.73 2.00
CA TRP A 110 19.53 22.20 0.62
C TRP A 110 18.99 23.63 0.51
N LEU A 111 19.68 24.45 -0.28
CA LEU A 111 19.23 25.75 -0.77
C LEU A 111 18.82 25.61 -2.24
N SER A 112 17.51 25.68 -2.51
CA SER A 112 16.90 25.41 -3.81
C SER A 112 16.49 26.69 -4.51
N LEU A 113 17.29 27.17 -5.46
CA LEU A 113 17.11 28.50 -6.05
C LEU A 113 16.34 28.45 -7.39
N ILE A 114 15.58 29.51 -7.71
CA ILE A 114 14.80 29.59 -8.95
C ILE A 114 15.70 29.65 -10.18
N ASP A 115 15.52 28.73 -11.13
CA ASP A 115 16.17 28.73 -12.43
C ASP A 115 15.19 28.44 -13.59
N GLY A 116 15.40 29.10 -14.71
CA GLY A 116 14.54 28.98 -15.89
C GLY A 116 13.24 29.78 -15.82
N SER A 117 12.78 30.20 -16.99
CA SER A 117 11.59 31.07 -17.12
C SER A 117 10.28 30.42 -16.64
N PRO A 118 10.00 29.13 -16.87
CA PRO A 118 8.77 28.51 -16.38
C PRO A 118 8.65 28.53 -14.85
N ILE A 119 9.73 28.23 -14.12
CA ILE A 119 9.75 28.22 -12.65
C ILE A 119 9.56 29.64 -12.11
N ALA A 120 10.30 30.62 -12.65
CA ALA A 120 10.16 32.03 -12.24
C ALA A 120 8.75 32.59 -12.52
N SER A 121 8.15 32.21 -13.66
CA SER A 121 6.78 32.61 -14.01
C SER A 121 5.75 32.03 -13.04
N GLU A 122 5.88 30.76 -12.69
CA GLU A 122 4.98 30.10 -11.74
C GLU A 122 5.16 30.65 -10.31
N ALA A 123 6.40 30.90 -9.88
CA ALA A 123 6.67 31.58 -8.62
C ALA A 123 6.03 32.98 -8.57
N ARG A 124 6.11 33.74 -9.67
CA ARG A 124 5.44 35.05 -9.78
C ARG A 124 3.92 34.92 -9.72
N ARG A 125 3.33 33.92 -10.37
CA ARG A 125 1.89 33.66 -10.33
C ARG A 125 1.41 33.40 -8.90
N LEU A 126 2.18 32.63 -8.13
CA LEU A 126 1.84 32.27 -6.76
C LEU A 126 2.10 33.38 -5.74
N THR A 127 3.22 34.09 -5.86
CA THR A 127 3.67 35.07 -4.84
C THR A 127 3.28 36.51 -5.18
N GLY A 128 2.80 36.77 -6.40
CA GLY A 128 2.59 38.13 -6.92
C GLY A 128 3.88 38.92 -7.19
N THR A 129 5.05 38.38 -6.82
CA THR A 129 6.35 39.07 -6.86
C THR A 129 7.24 38.48 -7.95
N ARG A 130 8.00 39.33 -8.65
CA ARG A 130 8.99 38.87 -9.63
C ARG A 130 10.28 38.49 -8.91
N TRP A 131 10.69 37.22 -9.04
CA TRP A 131 11.94 36.71 -8.48
C TRP A 131 13.01 36.59 -9.56
N PRO A 132 14.30 36.86 -9.24
CA PRO A 132 15.39 36.70 -10.19
C PRO A 132 15.62 35.23 -10.51
N ARG A 133 16.12 34.96 -11.72
CA ARG A 133 16.68 33.63 -12.06
C ARG A 133 18.09 33.58 -11.51
N LEU A 134 18.38 32.53 -10.74
CA LEU A 134 19.63 32.27 -10.06
C LEU A 134 20.20 30.94 -10.57
N ALA A 135 20.55 30.94 -11.86
CA ALA A 135 21.24 29.80 -12.45
C ALA A 135 22.64 29.67 -11.83
N GLY A 136 23.12 28.44 -11.62
CA GLY A 136 24.47 28.21 -11.10
C GLY A 136 25.57 28.92 -11.91
N SER A 137 25.37 29.11 -13.22
CA SER A 137 26.28 29.85 -14.09
C SER A 137 26.34 31.36 -13.81
N ASP A 138 25.32 31.92 -13.15
CA ASP A 138 25.25 33.33 -12.77
C ASP A 138 25.78 33.55 -11.35
N LEU A 139 25.73 32.52 -10.50
CA LEU A 139 26.23 32.56 -9.13
C LEU A 139 27.73 32.25 -9.02
N ILE A 140 28.27 31.44 -9.93
CA ILE A 140 29.62 30.89 -9.74
C ILE A 140 30.73 31.94 -9.80
N GLY A 141 30.62 32.95 -10.68
CA GLY A 141 31.61 34.03 -10.76
C GLY A 141 31.75 34.79 -9.44
N PRO A 142 30.66 35.42 -8.94
CA PRO A 142 30.67 36.12 -7.65
C PRO A 142 31.12 35.25 -6.48
N LEU A 143 30.78 33.96 -6.46
CA LEU A 143 31.22 33.03 -5.41
C LEU A 143 32.72 32.76 -5.47
N LEU A 144 33.30 32.60 -6.67
CA LEU A 144 34.74 32.44 -6.83
C LEU A 144 35.50 33.72 -6.47
N ASP A 145 34.96 34.89 -6.84
CA ASP A 145 35.55 36.18 -6.47
C ASP A 145 35.58 36.34 -4.94
N ARG A 146 34.48 35.97 -4.26
CA ARG A 146 34.41 35.98 -2.79
C ARG A 146 35.34 34.94 -2.15
N ALA A 147 35.43 33.75 -2.74
CA ALA A 147 36.31 32.68 -2.26
C ALA A 147 37.79 33.08 -2.33
N ALA A 148 38.21 33.79 -3.38
CA ALA A 148 39.57 34.32 -3.51
C ALA A 148 39.88 35.34 -2.40
N VAL A 149 38.93 36.25 -2.10
CA VAL A 149 39.09 37.24 -1.03
C VAL A 149 39.16 36.60 0.36
N ASP A 150 38.32 35.59 0.62
CA ASP A 150 38.19 34.99 1.95
C ASP A 150 39.12 33.78 2.17
N GLY A 151 39.94 33.42 1.18
CA GLY A 151 40.86 32.27 1.25
C GLY A 151 40.16 30.90 1.29
N VAL A 152 38.93 30.83 0.80
CA VAL A 152 38.13 29.60 0.75
C VAL A 152 38.69 28.66 -0.31
N ARG A 153 38.95 27.40 0.06
CA ARG A 153 39.57 26.43 -0.85
C ARG A 153 38.52 25.75 -1.71
N VAL A 154 38.66 25.93 -3.01
CA VAL A 154 37.68 25.48 -4.00
C VAL A 154 38.12 24.17 -4.65
N GLY A 155 37.21 23.21 -4.72
CA GLY A 155 37.38 21.96 -5.45
C GLY A 155 36.36 21.83 -6.58
N VAL A 156 36.69 21.05 -7.61
CA VAL A 156 35.76 20.74 -8.72
C VAL A 156 35.72 19.25 -8.98
N LEU A 157 34.51 18.69 -8.98
CA LEU A 157 34.21 17.31 -9.30
C LEU A 157 33.37 17.24 -10.58
N GLY A 158 33.82 16.52 -11.60
CA GLY A 158 33.14 16.36 -12.89
C GLY A 158 33.67 17.27 -13.99
N GLY A 159 33.06 17.19 -15.18
CA GLY A 159 33.64 17.70 -16.42
C GLY A 159 34.72 16.76 -16.97
N SER A 160 35.10 16.93 -18.24
CA SER A 160 36.21 16.15 -18.82
C SER A 160 37.56 16.63 -18.32
N VAL A 161 38.57 15.75 -18.31
CA VAL A 161 39.97 16.12 -17.99
C VAL A 161 40.43 17.34 -18.81
N ALA A 162 40.09 17.41 -20.10
CA ALA A 162 40.41 18.54 -20.96
C ALA A 162 39.69 19.83 -20.55
N ALA A 163 38.42 19.75 -20.12
CA ALA A 163 37.68 20.90 -19.62
C ALA A 163 38.24 21.40 -18.28
N GLN A 164 38.63 20.49 -17.38
CA GLN A 164 39.27 20.83 -16.12
C GLN A 164 40.64 21.50 -16.31
N GLN A 165 41.42 21.06 -17.30
CA GLN A 165 42.70 21.69 -17.62
C GLN A 165 42.53 23.13 -18.11
N ARG A 166 41.59 23.37 -19.05
CA ARG A 166 41.24 24.73 -19.49
C ARG A 166 40.71 25.60 -18.35
N LEU A 167 39.90 25.01 -17.47
CA LEU A 167 39.39 25.71 -16.29
C LEU A 167 40.54 26.16 -15.38
N ARG A 168 41.53 25.29 -15.13
CA ARG A 168 42.71 25.61 -14.33
C ARG A 168 43.49 26.78 -14.91
N GLU A 169 43.81 26.72 -16.21
CA GLU A 169 44.56 27.77 -16.91
C GLU A 169 43.84 29.11 -16.82
N ARG A 170 42.53 29.12 -17.12
CA ARG A 170 41.73 30.33 -17.08
C ARG A 170 41.57 30.92 -15.68
N LEU A 171 41.38 30.09 -14.66
CA LEU A 171 41.28 30.57 -13.28
C LEU A 171 42.62 31.14 -12.78
N ALA A 172 43.75 30.57 -13.20
CA ALA A 172 45.07 31.11 -12.87
C ALA A 172 45.30 32.51 -13.50
N GLU A 173 44.77 32.74 -14.70
CA GLU A 173 44.84 34.05 -15.37
C GLU A 173 43.85 35.07 -14.79
N GLU A 174 42.58 34.69 -14.61
CA GLU A 174 41.50 35.60 -14.20
C GLU A 174 41.45 35.84 -12.68
N ARG A 175 41.91 34.88 -11.87
CA ARG A 175 41.77 34.87 -10.40
C ARG A 175 43.02 34.26 -9.73
N PRO A 176 44.18 34.93 -9.79
CA PRO A 176 45.45 34.39 -9.27
C PRO A 176 45.42 34.09 -7.77
N ASP A 177 44.58 34.79 -6.99
CA ASP A 177 44.46 34.62 -5.53
C ASP A 177 43.52 33.47 -5.12
N LEU A 178 42.85 32.80 -6.08
CA LEU A 178 41.93 31.71 -5.79
C LEU A 178 42.68 30.42 -5.43
N VAL A 179 42.38 29.85 -4.26
CA VAL A 179 42.98 28.58 -3.84
C VAL A 179 42.21 27.40 -4.44
N LEU A 180 42.72 26.86 -5.55
CA LEU A 180 42.18 25.65 -6.17
C LEU A 180 42.76 24.38 -5.53
N ALA A 181 42.00 23.75 -4.62
CA ALA A 181 42.43 22.59 -3.83
C ALA A 181 42.50 21.28 -4.63
N GLY A 182 41.69 21.13 -5.67
CA GLY A 182 41.70 19.90 -6.48
C GLY A 182 40.67 19.89 -7.61
N LEU A 183 40.96 19.07 -8.63
CA LEU A 183 40.08 18.79 -9.76
C LEU A 183 39.97 17.27 -9.91
N TRP A 184 38.75 16.73 -9.93
CA TRP A 184 38.49 15.29 -10.05
C TRP A 184 37.51 15.03 -11.20
N SER A 185 37.86 14.14 -12.12
CA SER A 185 37.07 13.83 -13.33
C SER A 185 36.74 12.33 -13.38
N PRO A 186 35.96 11.78 -12.42
CA PRO A 186 35.66 10.35 -12.41
C PRO A 186 34.74 9.97 -13.57
N SER A 187 34.93 8.76 -14.06
CA SER A 187 34.01 8.07 -14.95
C SER A 187 32.73 7.66 -14.21
N ARG A 188 31.72 7.26 -14.98
CA ARG A 188 30.45 6.75 -14.42
C ARG A 188 30.60 5.40 -13.72
N GLU A 189 31.63 4.65 -14.08
CA GLU A 189 31.93 3.34 -13.50
C GLU A 189 32.60 3.52 -12.14
N GLU A 190 33.57 4.43 -12.04
CA GLU A 190 34.22 4.78 -10.77
C GLU A 190 33.24 5.35 -9.74
N LEU A 191 32.24 6.14 -10.17
CA LEU A 191 31.19 6.64 -9.27
C LEU A 191 30.23 5.53 -8.80
N ALA A 192 30.05 4.48 -9.60
CA ALA A 192 29.15 3.37 -9.28
C ALA A 192 29.85 2.29 -8.44
N ASP A 193 31.18 2.22 -8.50
CA ASP A 193 31.98 1.32 -7.69
C ASP A 193 32.15 1.88 -6.26
N PRO A 194 31.70 1.16 -5.21
CA PRO A 194 31.75 1.68 -3.85
C PRO A 194 33.16 1.98 -3.34
N GLU A 195 34.16 1.20 -3.73
CA GLU A 195 35.53 1.36 -3.27
C GLU A 195 36.21 2.56 -3.94
N ALA A 196 36.10 2.66 -5.28
CA ALA A 196 36.59 3.79 -6.04
C ALA A 196 35.94 5.11 -5.62
N ASN A 197 34.61 5.10 -5.41
CA ASN A 197 33.89 6.28 -4.94
C ASN A 197 34.31 6.67 -3.51
N ALA A 198 34.51 5.71 -2.60
CA ALA A 198 35.04 5.99 -1.27
C ALA A 198 36.46 6.60 -1.33
N GLY A 199 37.32 6.08 -2.21
CA GLY A 199 38.64 6.63 -2.48
C GLY A 199 38.61 8.07 -3.00
N LEU A 200 37.66 8.39 -3.89
CA LEU A 200 37.41 9.75 -4.39
C LEU A 200 36.99 10.70 -3.26
N VAL A 201 36.02 10.30 -2.45
CA VAL A 201 35.53 11.09 -1.30
C VAL A 201 36.68 11.39 -0.32
N ASP A 202 37.52 10.38 -0.04
CA ASP A 202 38.70 10.53 0.81
C ASP A 202 39.76 11.45 0.21
N ALA A 203 39.95 11.43 -1.12
CA ALA A 203 40.85 12.35 -1.81
C ALA A 203 40.37 13.81 -1.69
N ILE A 204 39.07 14.05 -1.85
CA ILE A 204 38.46 15.37 -1.66
C ILE A 204 38.64 15.85 -0.20
N ARG A 205 38.43 14.95 0.77
CA ARG A 205 38.63 15.24 2.19
C ARG A 205 40.08 15.59 2.52
N ARG A 206 41.05 14.88 1.96
CA ARG A 206 42.49 15.16 2.15
C ARG A 206 42.96 16.47 1.51
N ALA A 207 42.37 16.84 0.38
CA ALA A 207 42.56 18.19 -0.19
C ALA A 207 41.89 19.27 0.68
N ALA A 208 41.04 18.84 1.61
CA ALA A 208 40.27 19.65 2.53
C ALA A 208 39.50 20.75 1.77
N VAL A 209 38.70 20.38 0.79
CA VAL A 209 37.89 21.36 0.07
C VAL A 209 36.89 22.04 1.02
N ASP A 210 36.77 23.36 0.97
CA ASP A 210 35.76 24.11 1.75
C ASP A 210 34.47 24.30 0.92
N LEU A 211 34.63 24.59 -0.38
CA LEU A 211 33.56 24.73 -1.38
C LEU A 211 33.81 23.79 -2.57
N LEU A 212 32.92 22.82 -2.76
CA LEU A 212 33.02 21.82 -3.83
C LEU A 212 31.98 22.08 -4.92
N ILE A 213 32.44 22.29 -6.15
CA ILE A 213 31.58 22.39 -7.34
C ILE A 213 31.40 20.99 -7.93
N VAL A 214 30.15 20.52 -8.06
CA VAL A 214 29.81 19.19 -8.57
C VAL A 214 29.10 19.30 -9.92
N GLY A 215 29.80 18.87 -10.97
CA GLY A 215 29.44 18.93 -12.38
C GLY A 215 29.15 17.56 -13.00
N LEU A 216 28.35 16.71 -12.34
CA LEU A 216 28.03 15.34 -12.81
C LEU A 216 26.77 15.28 -13.71
N GLY A 217 26.02 16.39 -13.76
CA GLY A 217 24.72 16.50 -14.43
C GLY A 217 23.57 15.97 -13.58
N LYS A 218 22.36 16.46 -13.87
CA LYS A 218 21.13 16.06 -13.17
C LYS A 218 20.68 14.66 -13.59
N PRO A 219 20.14 13.83 -12.67
CA PRO A 219 20.02 14.05 -11.22
C PRO A 219 21.27 13.63 -10.41
N ARG A 220 22.31 13.09 -11.05
CA ARG A 220 23.46 12.47 -10.37
C ARG A 220 24.23 13.40 -9.46
N GLN A 221 24.41 14.66 -9.85
CA GLN A 221 25.11 15.64 -9.02
C GLN A 221 24.40 15.86 -7.68
N GLU A 222 23.06 15.93 -7.67
CA GLU A 222 22.30 16.10 -6.44
C GLU A 222 22.33 14.82 -5.59
N LEU A 223 22.15 13.65 -6.22
CA LEU A 223 22.18 12.35 -5.52
C LEU A 223 23.55 12.06 -4.91
N TRP A 224 24.63 12.32 -5.66
CA TRP A 224 25.99 12.13 -5.16
C TRP A 224 26.29 13.08 -4.00
N ILE A 225 25.85 14.34 -4.08
CA ILE A 225 25.99 15.30 -2.97
C ILE A 225 25.23 14.82 -1.73
N ASP A 226 23.99 14.37 -1.88
CA ASP A 226 23.18 13.93 -0.75
C ASP A 226 23.79 12.72 -0.04
N GLU A 227 24.33 11.76 -0.81
CA GLU A 227 24.92 10.52 -0.30
C GLU A 227 26.35 10.71 0.25
N ASN A 228 27.20 11.46 -0.46
CA ASN A 228 28.65 11.49 -0.21
C ASN A 228 29.14 12.86 0.31
N GLY A 229 28.37 13.92 0.09
CA GLY A 229 28.72 15.30 0.47
C GLY A 229 29.21 15.43 1.92
N PRO A 230 28.50 14.87 2.94
CA PRO A 230 28.93 14.94 4.33
C PRO A 230 30.28 14.27 4.61
N GLN A 231 30.69 13.31 3.78
CA GLN A 231 31.95 12.60 3.94
C GLN A 231 33.13 13.32 3.27
N THR A 232 32.87 14.28 2.37
CA THR A 232 33.94 15.06 1.71
C THR A 232 34.60 16.07 2.65
N GLY A 233 33.93 16.48 3.73
CA GLY A 233 34.37 17.57 4.60
C GLY A 233 34.11 18.98 4.05
N ALA A 234 33.61 19.11 2.82
CA ALA A 234 33.21 20.40 2.26
C ALA A 234 31.98 20.96 2.97
N ARG A 235 32.00 22.28 3.22
CA ARG A 235 30.93 23.01 3.92
C ARG A 235 29.86 23.48 2.94
N VAL A 236 30.24 23.69 1.69
CA VAL A 236 29.35 24.10 0.60
C VAL A 236 29.55 23.16 -0.59
N LEU A 237 28.44 22.65 -1.12
CA LEU A 237 28.37 21.69 -2.22
C LEU A 237 27.48 22.28 -3.33
N LEU A 238 28.08 22.73 -4.43
CA LEU A 238 27.37 23.42 -5.52
C LEU A 238 27.01 22.43 -6.64
N ALA A 239 25.72 22.10 -6.79
CA ALA A 239 25.21 21.22 -7.83
C ALA A 239 25.11 21.97 -9.20
N PHE A 240 26.22 22.46 -9.72
CA PHE A 240 26.28 23.36 -10.88
C PHE A 240 26.80 22.64 -12.13
N GLY A 241 25.97 21.73 -12.67
CA GLY A 241 26.28 20.81 -13.77
C GLY A 241 26.98 21.38 -15.01
N ALA A 242 26.58 22.57 -15.47
CA ALA A 242 27.15 23.18 -16.68
C ALA A 242 28.20 24.27 -16.38
N ALA A 243 28.41 24.62 -15.10
CA ALA A 243 29.27 25.74 -14.76
C ALA A 243 30.74 25.47 -15.10
N VAL A 244 31.20 24.23 -14.96
CA VAL A 244 32.56 23.80 -15.36
C VAL A 244 32.78 24.01 -16.86
N ASP A 245 31.80 23.62 -17.69
CA ASP A 245 31.89 23.77 -19.14
C ASP A 245 31.78 25.22 -19.61
N PHE A 246 30.99 26.05 -18.91
CA PHE A 246 30.87 27.48 -19.18
C PHE A 246 32.12 28.25 -18.77
N LEU A 247 32.66 27.99 -17.58
CA LEU A 247 33.90 28.60 -17.11
C LEU A 247 35.08 28.16 -18.01
N GLY A 248 35.15 26.87 -18.36
CA GLY A 248 36.13 26.32 -19.29
C GLY A 248 35.95 26.71 -20.78
N GLY A 249 34.93 27.52 -21.10
CA GLY A 249 34.71 28.10 -22.44
C GLY A 249 34.21 27.14 -23.53
N SER A 250 33.82 25.91 -23.17
CA SER A 250 33.46 24.85 -24.14
C SER A 250 32.03 24.94 -24.69
N VAL A 251 31.13 25.72 -24.07
CA VAL A 251 29.73 25.84 -24.48
C VAL A 251 29.35 27.31 -24.67
N ARG A 252 28.76 27.63 -25.83
CA ARG A 252 28.33 28.99 -26.18
C ARG A 252 26.97 29.30 -25.53
N ARG A 253 26.91 30.31 -24.64
CA ARG A 253 25.65 30.80 -24.08
C ARG A 253 24.71 31.31 -25.19
N ALA A 254 23.41 31.19 -24.96
CA ALA A 254 22.43 31.83 -25.82
C ALA A 254 22.60 33.37 -25.76
N PRO A 255 22.39 34.09 -26.88
CA PRO A 255 22.36 35.55 -26.85
C PRO A 255 21.34 36.05 -25.80
N GLN A 256 21.65 37.17 -25.14
CA GLN A 256 20.87 37.64 -23.99
C GLN A 256 19.38 37.85 -24.32
N TRP A 257 19.07 38.35 -25.52
CA TRP A 257 17.68 38.52 -25.98
C TRP A 257 16.88 37.21 -26.12
N VAL A 258 17.56 36.07 -26.35
CA VAL A 258 16.97 34.71 -26.41
C VAL A 258 16.67 34.23 -25.00
N ALA A 259 17.62 34.41 -24.07
CA ALA A 259 17.46 34.07 -22.67
C ALA A 259 16.35 34.91 -22.01
N ASP A 260 16.25 36.20 -22.33
CA ASP A 260 15.24 37.13 -21.79
C ASP A 260 13.82 36.77 -22.24
N ARG A 261 13.67 36.24 -23.46
CA ARG A 261 12.40 35.73 -23.99
C ARG A 261 12.06 34.31 -23.50
N GLY A 262 12.93 33.67 -22.74
CA GLY A 262 12.71 32.32 -22.20
C GLY A 262 12.76 31.20 -23.25
N VAL A 263 13.34 31.45 -24.42
CA VAL A 263 13.47 30.48 -25.53
C VAL A 263 14.88 29.87 -25.62
N GLU A 264 15.68 30.02 -24.56
CA GLU A 264 17.02 29.44 -24.46
C GLU A 264 17.02 27.90 -24.59
N TRP A 265 15.97 27.22 -24.14
CA TRP A 265 15.84 25.78 -24.32
C TRP A 265 15.81 25.38 -25.81
N LEU A 266 15.17 26.20 -26.66
CA LEU A 266 15.09 25.95 -28.11
C LEU A 266 16.45 26.19 -28.77
N TRP A 267 17.19 27.21 -28.34
CA TRP A 267 18.57 27.45 -28.76
C TRP A 267 19.45 26.24 -28.44
N ARG A 268 19.37 25.72 -27.21
CA ARG A 268 20.14 24.52 -26.81
C ARG A 268 19.70 23.28 -27.58
N LEU A 269 18.40 23.08 -27.79
CA LEU A 269 17.88 21.96 -28.58
C LEU A 269 18.38 22.01 -30.03
N ALA A 270 18.48 23.20 -30.63
CA ALA A 270 19.01 23.37 -31.98
C ALA A 270 20.51 23.02 -32.07
N LEU A 271 21.30 23.32 -31.01
CA LEU A 271 22.72 22.98 -30.95
C LEU A 271 22.97 21.49 -30.67
N GLU A 272 22.14 20.87 -29.82
CA GLU A 272 22.33 19.48 -29.39
C GLU A 272 21.03 18.64 -29.50
N PRO A 273 20.46 18.50 -30.72
CA PRO A 273 19.12 17.92 -30.88
C PRO A 273 19.04 16.48 -30.41
N ARG A 274 20.04 15.66 -30.71
CA ARG A 274 20.09 14.25 -30.28
C ARG A 274 20.15 14.10 -28.77
N ARG A 275 20.86 14.99 -28.07
CA ARG A 275 21.05 14.92 -26.62
C ARG A 275 19.86 15.50 -25.86
N LEU A 276 19.21 16.54 -26.37
CA LEU A 276 18.21 17.31 -25.64
C LEU A 276 16.76 17.06 -26.07
N ALA A 277 16.51 16.35 -27.19
CA ALA A 277 15.15 16.09 -27.69
C ALA A 277 14.27 15.35 -26.67
N ARG A 278 14.76 14.24 -26.10
CA ARG A 278 13.99 13.49 -25.08
C ARG A 278 13.64 14.37 -23.89
N ARG A 279 14.63 15.07 -23.36
CA ARG A 279 14.49 15.98 -22.22
C ARG A 279 13.45 17.07 -22.46
N TYR A 280 13.46 17.73 -23.61
CA TYR A 280 12.56 18.86 -23.86
C TYR A 280 11.22 18.50 -24.49
N LEU A 281 11.14 17.43 -25.29
CA LEU A 281 9.93 17.09 -26.06
C LEU A 281 9.10 15.99 -25.40
N VAL A 282 9.69 15.17 -24.51
CA VAL A 282 8.99 14.07 -23.83
C VAL A 282 8.88 14.35 -22.33
N GLU A 283 10.01 14.63 -21.67
CA GLU A 283 10.06 14.82 -20.21
C GLU A 283 9.60 16.23 -19.81
N GLY A 284 10.00 17.25 -20.57
CA GLY A 284 9.67 18.66 -20.35
C GLY A 284 8.16 18.95 -20.24
N PRO A 285 7.30 18.48 -21.18
CA PRO A 285 5.86 18.74 -21.11
C PRO A 285 5.20 18.11 -19.87
N LEU A 286 5.63 16.90 -19.47
CA LEU A 286 5.13 16.23 -18.26
C LEU A 286 5.53 17.00 -17.00
N ALA A 287 6.80 17.40 -16.91
CA ALA A 287 7.30 18.19 -15.79
C ALA A 287 6.67 19.59 -15.73
N TYR A 288 6.38 20.21 -16.87
CA TYR A 288 5.64 21.47 -16.92
C TYR A 288 4.17 21.28 -16.47
N GLY A 289 3.53 20.17 -16.85
CA GLY A 289 2.22 19.79 -16.33
C GLY A 289 2.22 19.68 -14.81
N ARG A 290 3.23 19.00 -14.23
CA ARG A 290 3.42 18.92 -12.78
C ARG A 290 3.61 20.29 -12.14
N LEU A 291 4.47 21.14 -12.74
CA LEU A 291 4.67 22.51 -12.30
C LEU A 291 3.35 23.29 -12.23
N ARG A 292 2.42 23.09 -13.17
CA ARG A 292 1.14 23.79 -13.14
C ARG A 292 0.15 23.22 -12.12
N MET A 293 0.16 21.90 -11.92
CA MET A 293 -0.84 21.20 -11.09
C MET A 293 -0.43 21.09 -9.61
N HIS A 294 0.87 21.09 -9.31
CA HIS A 294 1.41 20.80 -7.97
C HIS A 294 2.30 21.94 -7.43
N SER A 295 1.96 23.19 -7.76
CA SER A 295 2.62 24.37 -7.17
C SER A 295 1.71 25.06 -6.16
N THR A 296 2.27 25.43 -5.01
CA THR A 296 1.53 26.00 -3.89
C THR A 296 2.43 26.92 -3.06
N THR A 297 1.83 27.93 -2.42
CA THR A 297 2.51 28.80 -1.45
C THR A 297 2.64 28.16 -0.07
N THR A 298 1.85 27.12 0.20
CA THR A 298 1.92 26.34 1.44
C THR A 298 2.58 25.01 1.11
N PRO A 299 3.74 24.65 1.71
CA PRO A 299 4.29 23.33 1.50
C PRO A 299 3.26 22.28 1.91
N ASP A 300 2.94 21.37 0.98
CA ASP A 300 2.06 20.24 1.24
C ASP A 300 2.77 19.30 2.21
N ARG A 301 2.59 19.56 3.50
CA ARG A 301 2.95 18.62 4.56
C ARG A 301 1.75 17.71 4.76
N SER A 302 1.40 16.95 3.72
CA SER A 302 0.53 15.79 3.92
C SER A 302 1.26 14.91 4.95
N PRO A 303 0.68 14.73 6.15
CA PRO A 303 1.36 14.03 7.21
C PRO A 303 1.57 12.57 6.80
N GLY A 304 2.81 12.22 6.47
CA GLY A 304 3.21 10.83 6.31
C GLY A 304 3.02 10.10 7.63
N LEU A 305 2.54 8.87 7.57
CA LEU A 305 2.50 7.98 8.72
C LEU A 305 3.96 7.70 9.12
N ARG A 306 4.36 8.09 10.34
CA ARG A 306 5.70 7.78 10.85
C ARG A 306 5.59 6.81 12.01
N ALA A 307 6.28 5.69 11.89
CA ALA A 307 6.51 4.80 13.01
C ALA A 307 7.50 5.50 13.99
N PRO A 308 7.20 5.60 15.29
CA PRO A 308 8.20 6.03 16.25
C PRO A 308 9.41 5.10 16.18
N ARG A 309 10.61 5.69 16.28
CA ARG A 309 11.85 4.93 16.38
C ARG A 309 11.80 4.08 17.65
N LEU A 310 11.73 2.77 17.49
CA LEU A 310 11.98 1.87 18.60
C LEU A 310 13.47 1.93 18.94
N PRO A 311 13.85 2.05 20.21
CA PRO A 311 15.25 2.07 20.60
C PRO A 311 15.94 0.81 20.08
N ALA A 312 17.09 1.03 19.44
CA ALA A 312 17.92 -0.06 18.93
C ALA A 312 18.28 -0.98 20.10
N LEU A 313 18.07 -2.26 19.86
CA LEU A 313 18.38 -3.30 20.80
C LEU A 313 19.90 -3.42 20.93
N ALA A 314 20.42 -3.45 22.17
CA ALA A 314 21.85 -3.69 22.38
C ALA A 314 22.26 -5.02 21.70
N PRO A 315 23.41 -5.11 21.03
CA PRO A 315 23.80 -6.33 20.33
C PRO A 315 23.73 -7.56 21.23
N ALA A 316 23.34 -8.71 20.67
CA ALA A 316 23.35 -9.96 21.42
C ALA A 316 24.75 -10.24 22.01
N PRO A 317 24.83 -10.80 23.23
CA PRO A 317 26.06 -11.35 23.79
C PRO A 317 26.79 -12.25 22.79
N ILE A 318 28.13 -12.27 22.82
CA ILE A 318 28.96 -12.95 21.79
C ILE A 318 28.63 -14.45 21.71
N ASP A 319 28.33 -15.08 22.84
CA ASP A 319 27.93 -16.48 22.98
C ASP A 319 26.54 -16.80 22.40
N GLN A 320 25.71 -15.78 22.16
CA GLN A 320 24.39 -15.90 21.54
C GLN A 320 24.36 -15.46 20.07
N ARG A 321 25.49 -15.00 19.52
CA ARG A 321 25.57 -14.58 18.12
C ARG A 321 25.42 -15.77 17.18
N GLY A 322 24.64 -15.58 16.11
CA GLY A 322 24.36 -16.65 15.14
C GLY A 322 23.29 -17.65 15.60
N ARG A 323 22.59 -17.40 16.71
CA ARG A 323 21.36 -18.11 17.10
C ARG A 323 20.15 -17.23 16.76
N PHE A 324 19.04 -17.84 16.37
CA PHE A 324 17.77 -17.12 16.21
C PHE A 324 17.04 -16.95 17.55
N ALA A 325 16.32 -15.83 17.68
CA ALA A 325 15.52 -15.49 18.86
C ALA A 325 14.35 -16.46 19.01
N ALA A 326 14.21 -17.03 20.21
CA ALA A 326 13.15 -17.99 20.51
C ALA A 326 11.75 -17.33 20.54
N PRO A 327 10.66 -18.10 20.45
CA PRO A 327 9.31 -17.59 20.71
C PRO A 327 9.23 -16.93 22.11
N GLY A 328 8.72 -15.69 22.16
CA GLY A 328 8.60 -14.92 23.41
C GLY A 328 9.79 -14.00 23.74
N GLU A 329 10.95 -14.19 23.10
CA GLU A 329 12.04 -13.21 23.17
C GLU A 329 11.72 -11.97 22.32
N ARG A 330 12.39 -10.84 22.53
CA ARG A 330 12.25 -9.69 21.62
C ARG A 330 13.24 -9.82 20.46
N ALA A 331 12.77 -9.61 19.23
CA ALA A 331 13.61 -9.60 18.03
C ALA A 331 13.71 -8.19 17.43
N ASP A 332 14.82 -7.90 16.74
CA ASP A 332 14.90 -6.73 15.86
C ASP A 332 13.99 -6.93 14.65
N VAL A 333 14.03 -8.14 14.09
CA VAL A 333 13.31 -8.53 12.87
C VAL A 333 12.79 -9.96 12.99
N ALA A 334 11.55 -10.19 12.56
CA ALA A 334 11.00 -11.52 12.32
C ALA A 334 11.04 -11.83 10.82
N ALA A 335 11.90 -12.74 10.39
CA ALA A 335 11.96 -13.24 9.02
C ALA A 335 10.82 -14.24 8.77
N LEU A 336 9.95 -13.92 7.81
CA LEU A 336 8.77 -14.69 7.42
C LEU A 336 9.04 -15.35 6.07
N VAL A 337 9.10 -16.68 6.05
CA VAL A 337 9.44 -17.47 4.87
C VAL A 337 8.29 -18.42 4.54
N VAL A 338 7.80 -18.35 3.29
CA VAL A 338 6.82 -19.32 2.77
C VAL A 338 7.56 -20.31 1.88
N SER A 339 7.51 -21.59 2.25
CA SER A 339 8.15 -22.68 1.53
C SER A 339 7.15 -23.45 0.67
N TYR A 340 7.53 -23.76 -0.57
CA TYR A 340 6.80 -24.70 -1.43
C TYR A 340 7.79 -25.40 -2.35
N ARG A 341 8.07 -26.68 -2.08
CA ARG A 341 9.09 -27.47 -2.79
C ARG A 341 10.45 -26.78 -2.83
N SER A 342 10.93 -26.36 -1.66
CA SER A 342 12.10 -25.50 -1.50
C SER A 342 13.20 -26.11 -0.62
N ALA A 343 13.24 -27.45 -0.45
CA ALA A 343 14.12 -28.10 0.51
C ALA A 343 15.61 -27.75 0.30
N GLN A 344 16.06 -27.69 -0.95
CA GLN A 344 17.45 -27.40 -1.28
C GLN A 344 17.83 -25.92 -1.06
N SER A 345 16.91 -25.00 -1.36
CA SER A 345 17.19 -23.56 -1.27
C SER A 345 17.01 -23.01 0.14
N LEU A 346 16.06 -23.58 0.90
CA LEU A 346 15.75 -23.16 2.26
C LEU A 346 16.96 -23.24 3.19
N GLU A 347 17.77 -24.30 3.11
CA GLU A 347 18.97 -24.45 3.95
C GLU A 347 19.99 -23.32 3.70
N ARG A 348 20.16 -22.88 2.44
CA ARG A 348 21.06 -21.77 2.09
C ARG A 348 20.55 -20.44 2.63
N LEU A 349 19.23 -20.21 2.53
CA LEU A 349 18.60 -19.03 3.11
C LEU A 349 18.85 -18.99 4.62
N LEU A 350 18.56 -20.08 5.33
CA LEU A 350 18.78 -20.17 6.78
C LEU A 350 20.24 -19.92 7.16
N ALA A 351 21.20 -20.49 6.41
CA ALA A 351 22.62 -20.23 6.60
C ALA A 351 22.98 -18.74 6.41
N SER A 352 22.43 -18.07 5.40
CA SER A 352 22.67 -16.64 5.18
C SER A 352 22.07 -15.76 6.28
N LEU A 353 20.89 -16.11 6.80
CA LEU A 353 20.28 -15.41 7.95
C LEU A 353 21.08 -15.63 9.25
N ARG A 354 21.71 -16.79 9.42
CA ARG A 354 22.64 -17.03 10.54
C ARG A 354 23.81 -16.04 10.50
N GLU A 355 24.33 -15.69 9.32
CA GLU A 355 25.41 -14.69 9.21
C GLU A 355 24.95 -13.29 9.63
N GLU A 356 23.73 -12.88 9.27
CA GLU A 356 23.15 -11.62 9.76
C GLU A 356 23.01 -11.62 11.30
N ALA A 357 22.58 -12.75 11.87
CA ALA A 357 22.52 -12.93 13.32
C ALA A 357 23.91 -12.90 13.99
N ARG A 358 24.96 -13.40 13.32
CA ARG A 358 26.35 -13.24 13.78
C ARG A 358 26.82 -11.80 13.71
N GLY A 359 26.34 -11.05 12.72
CA GLY A 359 26.55 -9.61 12.55
C GLY A 359 25.92 -8.74 13.65
N GLY A 360 25.09 -9.33 14.52
CA GLY A 360 24.52 -8.68 15.70
C GLY A 360 23.04 -8.32 15.60
N VAL A 361 22.38 -8.64 14.48
CA VAL A 361 20.93 -8.44 14.31
C VAL A 361 20.19 -9.57 15.05
N ARG A 362 19.25 -9.24 15.95
CA ARG A 362 18.43 -10.27 16.60
C ARG A 362 17.30 -10.71 15.68
N LEU A 363 17.46 -11.86 15.04
CA LEU A 363 16.49 -12.42 14.10
C LEU A 363 15.64 -13.51 14.74
N ARG A 364 14.32 -13.44 14.56
CA ARG A 364 13.43 -14.59 14.67
C ARG A 364 13.16 -15.11 13.27
N VAL A 365 13.13 -16.43 13.07
CA VAL A 365 12.82 -17.03 11.76
C VAL A 365 11.58 -17.91 11.88
N VAL A 366 10.59 -17.64 11.02
CA VAL A 366 9.34 -18.39 10.91
C VAL A 366 9.24 -18.93 9.48
N VAL A 367 9.15 -20.25 9.35
CA VAL A 367 9.00 -20.93 8.06
C VAL A 367 7.64 -21.63 8.03
N VAL A 368 6.81 -21.26 7.05
CA VAL A 368 5.51 -21.91 6.79
C VAL A 368 5.65 -22.79 5.55
N ASP A 369 5.49 -24.09 5.71
CA ASP A 369 5.44 -25.03 4.61
C ASP A 369 4.03 -25.07 4.00
N ASN A 370 3.92 -24.68 2.73
CA ASN A 370 2.67 -24.50 2.01
C ASN A 370 2.32 -25.75 1.17
N ALA A 371 2.39 -26.94 1.79
CA ALA A 371 2.25 -28.27 1.22
C ALA A 371 3.36 -28.70 0.25
N SER A 372 4.60 -28.71 0.74
CA SER A 372 5.73 -29.28 0.01
C SER A 372 5.74 -30.81 0.09
N ASP A 373 6.18 -31.46 -0.99
CA ASP A 373 6.35 -32.92 -1.09
C ASP A 373 7.83 -33.35 -1.19
N ASP A 374 8.77 -32.41 -1.00
CA ASP A 374 10.21 -32.59 -1.19
C ASP A 374 11.01 -32.62 0.14
N GLY A 375 10.33 -32.63 1.29
CA GLY A 375 10.96 -32.60 2.61
C GLY A 375 11.28 -31.21 3.16
N SER A 376 10.80 -30.13 2.53
CA SER A 376 11.01 -28.75 3.00
C SER A 376 10.69 -28.51 4.48
N LEU A 377 9.55 -29.05 4.97
CA LEU A 377 9.16 -28.95 6.37
C LEU A 377 10.19 -29.61 7.31
N ALA A 378 10.74 -30.76 6.91
CA ALA A 378 11.76 -31.47 7.69
C ALA A 378 13.07 -30.68 7.77
N VAL A 379 13.46 -30.00 6.68
CA VAL A 379 14.61 -29.08 6.67
C VAL A 379 14.41 -27.95 7.67
N ALA A 380 13.25 -27.28 7.65
CA ALA A 380 12.95 -26.22 8.62
C ALA A 380 12.95 -26.74 10.07
N ALA A 381 12.32 -27.88 10.33
CA ALA A 381 12.19 -28.48 11.66
C ALA A 381 13.51 -29.02 12.23
N ALA A 382 14.53 -29.26 11.40
CA ALA A 382 15.85 -29.68 11.84
C ALA A 382 16.60 -28.57 12.63
N HIS A 383 16.21 -27.31 12.44
CA HIS A 383 16.77 -26.17 13.18
C HIS A 383 15.89 -25.85 14.39
N SER A 384 16.36 -26.20 15.60
CA SER A 384 15.59 -26.06 16.84
C SER A 384 15.20 -24.62 17.23
N ASP A 385 15.89 -23.63 16.66
CA ASP A 385 15.65 -22.20 16.84
C ASP A 385 14.86 -21.56 15.68
N VAL A 386 14.33 -22.37 14.75
CA VAL A 386 13.40 -21.95 13.69
C VAL A 386 11.98 -22.37 14.05
N VAL A 387 11.00 -21.48 13.85
CA VAL A 387 9.58 -21.79 14.01
C VAL A 387 9.05 -22.38 12.70
N ALA A 388 9.07 -23.71 12.59
CA ALA A 388 8.54 -24.44 11.44
C ALA A 388 7.04 -24.75 11.60
N ILE A 389 6.23 -24.42 10.60
CA ILE A 389 4.77 -24.55 10.63
C ILE A 389 4.30 -25.26 9.36
N ASP A 390 3.43 -26.26 9.52
CA ASP A 390 2.68 -26.85 8.41
C ASP A 390 1.39 -26.03 8.17
N ALA A 391 1.19 -25.56 6.94
CA ALA A 391 -0.03 -24.82 6.57
C ALA A 391 -1.28 -25.71 6.45
N GLY A 392 -1.13 -27.04 6.46
CA GLY A 392 -2.22 -28.01 6.31
C GLY A 392 -2.73 -28.17 4.87
N GLY A 393 -2.06 -27.55 3.90
CA GLY A 393 -2.43 -27.54 2.49
C GLY A 393 -1.76 -26.40 1.72
N ASN A 394 -1.98 -26.36 0.40
CA ASN A 394 -1.55 -25.22 -0.40
C ASN A 394 -2.62 -24.12 -0.30
N VAL A 395 -2.48 -23.28 0.72
CA VAL A 395 -3.41 -22.18 1.03
C VAL A 395 -3.15 -20.92 0.20
N GLY A 396 -2.01 -20.89 -0.50
CA GLY A 396 -1.54 -19.74 -1.27
C GLY A 396 -0.57 -18.86 -0.47
N TYR A 397 0.18 -18.03 -1.17
CA TYR A 397 1.27 -17.24 -0.62
C TYR A 397 0.80 -16.20 0.41
N ALA A 398 -0.26 -15.44 0.10
CA ALA A 398 -0.80 -14.44 1.02
C ALA A 398 -1.31 -15.06 2.34
N ALA A 399 -2.04 -16.18 2.25
CA ALA A 399 -2.53 -16.89 3.42
C ALA A 399 -1.39 -17.51 4.25
N ALA A 400 -0.38 -18.09 3.60
CA ALA A 400 0.82 -18.61 4.27
C ALA A 400 1.63 -17.50 4.96
N LEU A 401 1.74 -16.30 4.37
CA LEU A 401 2.32 -15.14 5.03
C LEU A 401 1.52 -14.70 6.25
N ASN A 402 0.19 -14.73 6.18
CA ASN A 402 -0.67 -14.43 7.34
C ASN A 402 -0.47 -15.45 8.46
N ILE A 403 -0.29 -16.75 8.13
CA ILE A 403 0.13 -17.76 9.10
C ILE A 403 1.47 -17.36 9.73
N ALA A 404 2.50 -17.10 8.93
CA ALA A 404 3.83 -16.75 9.44
C ALA A 404 3.80 -15.52 10.36
N ARG A 405 3.06 -14.48 9.95
CA ARG A 405 2.91 -13.22 10.69
C ARG A 405 2.34 -13.43 12.10
N ARG A 406 1.42 -14.38 12.30
CA ARG A 406 0.87 -14.70 13.64
C ARG A 406 1.92 -15.25 14.60
N HIS A 407 3.01 -15.82 14.07
CA HIS A 407 4.12 -16.34 14.85
C HIS A 407 5.33 -15.39 14.90
N ALA A 408 5.21 -14.16 14.38
CA ALA A 408 6.30 -13.18 14.40
C ALA A 408 6.66 -12.70 15.82
N GLY A 409 5.71 -12.75 16.77
CA GLY A 409 5.92 -12.32 18.15
C GLY A 409 6.26 -10.82 18.29
N ASP A 410 6.96 -10.45 19.38
CA ASP A 410 7.49 -9.09 19.56
C ASP A 410 8.73 -8.90 18.68
N ALA A 411 8.55 -8.14 17.59
CA ALA A 411 9.59 -7.79 16.64
C ALA A 411 9.47 -6.32 16.19
N GLY A 412 10.61 -5.64 15.99
CA GLY A 412 10.64 -4.26 15.50
C GLY A 412 10.28 -4.11 14.01
N ALA A 413 10.45 -5.17 13.22
CA ALA A 413 10.04 -5.24 11.83
C ALA A 413 9.78 -6.69 11.39
N LEU A 414 9.05 -6.85 10.29
CA LEU A 414 8.84 -8.13 9.60
C LEU A 414 9.69 -8.14 8.34
N LEU A 415 10.41 -9.24 8.07
CA LEU A 415 11.20 -9.40 6.86
C LEU A 415 10.64 -10.57 6.04
N VAL A 416 9.86 -10.27 5.01
CA VAL A 416 9.32 -11.28 4.10
C VAL A 416 10.43 -11.71 3.15
N LEU A 417 10.68 -13.02 3.05
CA LEU A 417 11.71 -13.60 2.20
C LEU A 417 11.18 -14.83 1.45
N ASN A 418 11.44 -14.88 0.15
CA ASN A 418 11.33 -16.11 -0.61
C ASN A 418 12.43 -17.12 -0.21
N PRO A 419 12.16 -18.43 -0.27
CA PRO A 419 13.07 -19.47 0.18
C PRO A 419 14.29 -19.70 -0.74
N ASP A 420 14.33 -19.10 -1.93
CA ASP A 420 15.41 -19.18 -2.92
C ASP A 420 16.33 -17.95 -2.95
N LEU A 421 16.37 -17.24 -1.82
CA LEU A 421 17.23 -16.09 -1.61
C LEU A 421 18.46 -16.43 -0.77
N VAL A 422 19.55 -15.70 -1.03
CA VAL A 422 20.74 -15.63 -0.18
C VAL A 422 20.92 -14.17 0.23
N VAL A 423 20.78 -13.91 1.53
CA VAL A 423 20.95 -12.55 2.10
C VAL A 423 22.44 -12.26 2.25
N LEU A 424 22.95 -11.19 1.62
CA LEU A 424 24.37 -10.87 1.71
C LEU A 424 24.72 -10.18 3.04
N PRO A 425 25.96 -10.33 3.54
CA PRO A 425 26.35 -9.81 4.85
C PRO A 425 26.06 -8.31 5.07
N GLY A 426 25.40 -8.04 6.20
CA GLY A 426 24.90 -6.74 6.66
C GLY A 426 23.64 -6.23 5.96
N ALA A 427 23.04 -6.97 5.03
CA ALA A 427 21.89 -6.47 4.27
C ALA A 427 20.69 -6.10 5.17
N VAL A 428 20.38 -6.90 6.20
CA VAL A 428 19.26 -6.61 7.11
C VAL A 428 19.53 -5.36 7.94
N SER A 429 20.76 -5.19 8.41
CA SER A 429 21.16 -3.99 9.15
C SER A 429 21.02 -2.71 8.32
N ARG A 430 21.31 -2.77 7.02
CA ARG A 430 21.15 -1.64 6.08
C ARG A 430 19.69 -1.34 5.78
N LEU A 431 18.84 -2.36 5.66
CA LEU A 431 17.38 -2.16 5.53
C LEU A 431 16.80 -1.47 6.77
N LEU A 432 17.21 -1.89 7.98
CA LEU A 432 16.82 -1.24 9.24
C LEU A 432 17.31 0.21 9.32
N ALA A 433 18.58 0.45 8.98
CA ALA A 433 19.15 1.79 8.95
C ALA A 433 18.41 2.70 7.97
N ARG A 434 18.04 2.19 6.78
CA ARG A 434 17.22 2.92 5.81
C ARG A 434 15.84 3.22 6.38
N ARG A 435 15.14 2.23 6.95
CA ARG A 435 13.84 2.42 7.61
C ARG A 435 13.92 3.57 8.63
N ASP A 436 14.96 3.59 9.45
CA ASP A 436 15.12 4.61 10.49
C ASP A 436 15.51 5.99 9.94
N ALA A 437 16.32 6.03 8.88
CA ALA A 437 16.73 7.28 8.23
C ALA A 437 15.60 7.93 7.43
N SER A 438 14.83 7.15 6.66
CA SER A 438 13.74 7.66 5.83
C SER A 438 12.38 7.64 6.53
N GLN A 439 12.27 6.95 7.68
CA GLN A 439 10.98 6.68 8.36
C GLN A 439 10.00 5.91 7.46
N ALA A 440 10.52 5.10 6.53
CA ALA A 440 9.71 4.30 5.61
C ALA A 440 8.95 3.19 6.33
N GLY A 441 7.72 2.91 5.87
CA GLY A 441 6.95 1.77 6.34
C GLY A 441 7.39 0.46 5.71
N ILE A 442 7.95 0.51 4.49
CA ILE A 442 8.48 -0.64 3.77
C ILE A 442 9.85 -0.28 3.18
N VAL A 443 10.84 -1.18 3.31
CA VAL A 443 12.15 -1.04 2.68
C VAL A 443 12.50 -2.31 1.91
N VAL A 444 13.00 -2.17 0.69
CA VAL A 444 13.36 -3.30 -0.18
C VAL A 444 14.83 -3.25 -0.62
N PRO A 445 15.52 -4.40 -0.71
CA PRO A 445 16.93 -4.47 -1.09
C PRO A 445 17.14 -4.45 -2.62
N LEU A 446 18.40 -4.28 -3.03
CA LEU A 446 18.86 -4.66 -4.37
C LEU A 446 18.87 -6.18 -4.51
N LEU A 447 18.00 -6.69 -5.38
CA LEU A 447 18.05 -8.08 -5.81
C LEU A 447 19.09 -8.25 -6.91
N ARG A 448 19.94 -9.27 -6.79
CA ARG A 448 20.85 -9.72 -7.85
C ARG A 448 20.42 -11.09 -8.34
N ASP A 449 20.59 -11.36 -9.62
CA ASP A 449 20.42 -12.72 -10.14
C ASP A 449 21.65 -13.59 -9.83
N ALA A 450 21.60 -14.86 -10.25
CA ALA A 450 22.70 -15.81 -10.08
C ALA A 450 24.01 -15.40 -10.78
N SER A 451 23.96 -14.47 -11.76
CA SER A 451 25.15 -13.93 -12.42
C SER A 451 25.74 -12.72 -11.69
N GLY A 452 25.07 -12.23 -10.64
CA GLY A 452 25.46 -11.05 -9.89
C GLY A 452 24.92 -9.74 -10.48
N GLU A 453 24.14 -9.79 -11.55
CA GLU A 453 23.55 -8.59 -12.17
C GLU A 453 22.30 -8.12 -11.41
N PRO A 454 22.03 -6.80 -11.34
CA PRO A 454 20.78 -6.28 -10.78
C PRO A 454 19.54 -6.89 -11.44
N ALA A 455 18.74 -7.61 -10.65
CA ALA A 455 17.43 -8.07 -11.07
C ALA A 455 16.46 -6.89 -11.09
N ARG A 456 15.65 -6.79 -12.15
CA ARG A 456 14.64 -5.73 -12.26
C ARG A 456 13.47 -6.01 -11.33
N SER A 457 13.61 -5.64 -10.06
CA SER A 457 12.62 -5.84 -8.99
C SER A 457 11.70 -4.64 -8.77
N LEU A 458 12.12 -3.43 -9.17
CA LEU A 458 11.35 -2.21 -8.97
C LEU A 458 10.23 -2.08 -9.99
N ARG A 459 9.07 -1.61 -9.52
CA ARG A 459 7.84 -1.56 -10.30
C ARG A 459 7.09 -0.26 -10.05
N ARG A 460 6.22 0.05 -10.99
CA ARG A 460 5.28 1.17 -10.96
C ARG A 460 3.87 0.62 -10.97
N GLU A 461 2.97 1.37 -10.37
CA GLU A 461 1.55 1.10 -10.28
C GLU A 461 0.97 0.71 -11.65
N PRO A 462 0.18 -0.37 -11.73
CA PRO A 462 -0.51 -0.70 -12.96
C PRO A 462 -1.41 0.44 -13.44
N THR A 463 -1.27 0.83 -14.71
CA THR A 463 -2.21 1.76 -15.38
C THR A 463 -2.48 1.30 -16.79
N ARG A 464 -3.57 1.78 -17.40
CA ARG A 464 -3.93 1.44 -18.79
C ARG A 464 -2.80 1.77 -19.79
N LEU A 465 -2.11 2.90 -19.60
CA LEU A 465 -1.03 3.32 -20.49
C LEU A 465 0.25 2.49 -20.28
N ARG A 466 0.59 2.16 -19.03
CA ARG A 466 1.73 1.30 -18.71
C ARG A 466 1.49 -0.13 -19.22
N ALA A 467 0.31 -0.70 -18.95
CA ALA A 467 -0.11 -2.00 -19.46
C ALA A 467 -0.10 -2.06 -21.00
N LEU A 468 -0.61 -1.02 -21.68
CA LEU A 468 -0.58 -0.93 -23.14
C LEU A 468 0.86 -0.81 -23.68
N GLY A 469 1.71 0.01 -23.04
CA GLY A 469 3.10 0.14 -23.43
C GLY A 469 3.88 -1.16 -23.27
N ASP A 470 3.67 -1.88 -22.15
CA ASP A 470 4.25 -3.20 -21.91
C ASP A 470 3.72 -4.25 -22.88
N ALA A 471 2.46 -4.14 -23.31
CA ALA A 471 1.86 -5.01 -24.32
C ALA A 471 2.54 -4.85 -25.69
N ILE A 472 2.69 -3.60 -26.15
CA ILE A 472 3.19 -3.27 -27.49
C ILE A 472 4.70 -3.44 -27.60
N LEU A 473 5.45 -2.91 -26.63
CA LEU A 473 6.92 -2.81 -26.70
C LEU A 473 7.62 -3.92 -25.92
N GLY A 474 6.99 -4.44 -24.86
CA GLY A 474 7.54 -5.47 -23.99
C GLY A 474 8.96 -5.14 -23.50
N ASP A 475 9.79 -6.16 -23.38
CA ASP A 475 11.20 -6.02 -22.96
C ASP A 475 12.14 -5.61 -24.11
N ARG A 476 11.62 -5.35 -25.32
CA ARG A 476 12.45 -4.98 -26.48
C ARG A 476 13.00 -3.56 -26.37
N VAL A 477 12.29 -2.68 -25.67
CA VAL A 477 12.68 -1.28 -25.44
C VAL A 477 12.68 -1.05 -23.94
N LEU A 478 13.87 -0.98 -23.35
CA LEU A 478 14.06 -0.88 -21.91
C LEU A 478 13.96 0.56 -21.41
N ASP A 479 14.51 1.51 -22.17
CA ASP A 479 14.54 2.92 -21.81
C ASP A 479 13.26 3.67 -22.22
N ARG A 480 12.12 3.20 -21.69
CA ARG A 480 10.79 3.78 -21.94
C ARG A 480 10.44 4.85 -20.90
N PRO A 481 9.67 5.89 -21.28
CA PRO A 481 9.12 6.84 -20.31
C PRO A 481 8.31 6.13 -19.20
N ALA A 482 8.38 6.64 -17.97
CA ALA A 482 7.74 6.02 -16.80
C ALA A 482 6.20 5.88 -16.91
N PHE A 483 5.54 6.65 -17.77
CA PHE A 483 4.10 6.54 -18.01
C PHE A 483 3.71 5.36 -18.91
N SER A 484 4.67 4.70 -19.58
CA SER A 484 4.43 3.63 -20.56
C SER A 484 5.05 2.28 -20.18
N SER A 485 5.55 2.11 -18.95
CA SER A 485 6.11 0.85 -18.46
C SER A 485 5.82 0.66 -16.97
N GLU A 486 5.32 -0.52 -16.58
CA GLU A 486 5.19 -0.91 -15.18
C GLU A 486 6.55 -1.29 -14.57
N THR A 487 7.50 -1.76 -15.38
CA THR A 487 8.84 -2.10 -14.89
C THR A 487 9.75 -0.87 -14.88
N ASP A 488 10.44 -0.63 -13.77
CA ASP A 488 11.58 0.30 -13.79
C ASP A 488 12.83 -0.42 -14.31
N SER A 489 13.29 0.04 -15.48
CA SER A 489 14.47 -0.50 -16.18
C SER A 489 15.60 0.52 -16.26
N ASP A 490 15.47 1.67 -15.60
CA ASP A 490 16.53 2.68 -15.57
C ASP A 490 17.65 2.23 -14.63
N PRO A 491 18.89 2.05 -15.12
CA PRO A 491 20.01 1.66 -14.28
C PRO A 491 20.27 2.62 -13.10
N GLU A 492 19.97 3.91 -13.24
CA GLU A 492 20.16 4.90 -12.17
C GLU A 492 19.25 4.63 -10.97
N SER A 493 18.04 4.09 -11.19
CA SER A 493 17.13 3.72 -10.09
C SER A 493 17.75 2.66 -9.16
N TYR A 494 18.59 1.78 -9.69
CA TYR A 494 19.19 0.69 -8.90
C TYR A 494 20.51 1.08 -8.22
N ARG A 495 20.96 2.34 -8.39
CA ARG A 495 22.23 2.85 -7.83
C ARG A 495 22.02 3.67 -6.56
N HIS A 496 20.88 4.35 -6.45
CA HIS A 496 20.60 5.30 -5.38
C HIS A 496 19.36 4.92 -4.60
N ALA A 497 19.39 5.16 -3.31
CA ALA A 497 18.24 4.92 -2.46
C ALA A 497 17.16 5.98 -2.69
N HIS A 498 15.90 5.55 -2.82
CA HIS A 498 14.78 6.44 -3.08
C HIS A 498 13.44 5.82 -2.74
N ALA A 499 12.41 6.67 -2.64
CA ALA A 499 11.04 6.23 -2.52
C ALA A 499 10.57 5.52 -3.79
N ILE A 500 9.82 4.44 -3.64
CA ILE A 500 9.33 3.62 -4.76
C ILE A 500 7.82 3.43 -4.67
N GLU A 501 7.18 3.16 -5.82
CA GLU A 501 5.76 2.83 -5.86
C GLU A 501 5.53 1.42 -5.26
N TRP A 502 6.25 0.40 -5.76
CA TRP A 502 6.30 -0.94 -5.18
C TRP A 502 7.48 -1.75 -5.77
N ALA A 503 7.78 -2.91 -5.19
CA ALA A 503 8.76 -3.87 -5.73
C ALA A 503 8.23 -5.30 -5.63
N THR A 504 8.81 -6.21 -6.42
CA THR A 504 8.47 -7.65 -6.39
C THR A 504 8.60 -8.22 -4.98
N GLY A 505 7.65 -9.08 -4.57
CA GLY A 505 7.53 -9.57 -3.19
C GLY A 505 8.62 -10.51 -2.67
N ALA A 506 9.77 -10.63 -3.35
CA ALA A 506 10.81 -11.59 -2.99
C ALA A 506 11.48 -11.27 -1.64
N ALA A 507 11.81 -10.01 -1.38
CA ALA A 507 12.44 -9.57 -0.13
C ALA A 507 11.91 -8.19 0.28
N LEU A 508 11.23 -8.11 1.44
CA LEU A 508 10.58 -6.90 1.93
C LEU A 508 10.78 -6.74 3.44
N LEU A 509 11.38 -5.64 3.90
CA LEU A 509 11.34 -5.25 5.32
C LEU A 509 10.13 -4.34 5.55
N ILE A 510 9.27 -4.69 6.49
CA ILE A 510 8.04 -3.97 6.82
C ILE A 510 8.12 -3.56 8.29
N ASP A 511 7.95 -2.27 8.59
CA ASP A 511 7.87 -1.80 9.97
C ASP A 511 6.71 -2.48 10.71
N SER A 512 6.92 -2.94 11.95
CA SER A 512 5.91 -3.75 12.64
C SER A 512 4.65 -2.97 13.02
N LEU A 513 4.75 -1.65 13.23
CA LEU A 513 3.59 -0.79 13.50
C LEU A 513 2.78 -0.57 12.23
N VAL A 514 3.47 -0.39 11.09
CA VAL A 514 2.81 -0.32 9.78
C VAL A 514 2.13 -1.65 9.45
N ALA A 515 2.80 -2.78 9.68
CA ALA A 515 2.22 -4.10 9.48
C ALA A 515 1.02 -4.39 10.41
N ALA A 516 1.03 -3.89 11.65
CA ALA A 516 -0.10 -4.01 12.56
C ALA A 516 -1.33 -3.25 12.06
N ARG A 517 -1.12 -2.05 11.47
CA ARG A 517 -2.20 -1.18 10.96
C ARG A 517 -2.74 -1.60 9.61
N LEU A 518 -1.87 -2.09 8.72
CA LEU A 518 -2.30 -2.66 7.44
C LEU A 518 -3.11 -3.94 7.63
N GLY A 519 -2.82 -4.69 8.69
CA GLY A 519 -3.42 -5.99 8.93
C GLY A 519 -2.88 -7.04 7.95
N ASP A 520 -3.73 -8.02 7.68
CA ASP A 520 -3.35 -9.20 6.91
C ASP A 520 -3.20 -8.90 5.41
N TRP A 521 -2.43 -9.75 4.74
CA TRP A 521 -2.34 -9.81 3.29
C TRP A 521 -3.66 -10.32 2.71
N ASP A 522 -4.07 -9.77 1.57
CA ASP A 522 -5.38 -10.07 0.99
C ASP A 522 -5.37 -11.46 0.33
N GLU A 523 -5.94 -12.44 1.02
CA GLU A 523 -5.96 -13.85 0.63
C GLU A 523 -6.73 -14.13 -0.66
N ARG A 524 -7.46 -13.14 -1.20
CA ARG A 524 -8.00 -13.22 -2.57
C ARG A 524 -6.88 -13.32 -3.60
N PHE A 525 -5.66 -12.88 -3.30
CA PHE A 525 -4.50 -13.11 -4.13
C PHE A 525 -3.79 -14.40 -3.68
N PHE A 526 -4.14 -15.52 -4.33
CA PHE A 526 -3.50 -16.81 -4.05
C PHE A 526 -1.97 -16.76 -4.26
N LEU A 527 -1.54 -16.12 -5.35
CA LEU A 527 -0.14 -15.84 -5.69
C LEU A 527 -0.10 -14.77 -6.80
N TYR A 528 0.87 -13.87 -6.73
CA TYR A 528 1.02 -12.66 -7.55
C TYR A 528 -0.04 -11.55 -7.30
N SER A 529 0.45 -10.31 -7.25
CA SER A 529 -0.29 -9.06 -6.99
C SER A 529 -0.69 -8.84 -5.53
N GLU A 530 -0.43 -9.79 -4.63
CA GLU A 530 -0.55 -9.58 -3.19
C GLU A 530 0.39 -8.48 -2.70
N GLU A 531 1.61 -8.37 -3.27
CA GLU A 531 2.55 -7.32 -2.95
C GLU A 531 2.09 -5.99 -3.54
N THR A 532 1.62 -5.98 -4.78
CA THR A 532 1.07 -4.77 -5.41
C THR A 532 -0.07 -4.20 -4.57
N ASP A 533 -0.96 -5.07 -4.07
CA ASP A 533 -2.01 -4.71 -3.12
C ASP A 533 -1.47 -4.16 -1.81
N TYR A 534 -0.51 -4.85 -1.20
CA TYR A 534 0.04 -4.47 0.10
C TYR A 534 0.72 -3.10 0.07
N PHE A 535 1.55 -2.84 -0.94
CA PHE A 535 2.17 -1.53 -1.17
C PHE A 535 1.13 -0.44 -1.45
N ARG A 536 0.07 -0.75 -2.22
CA ARG A 536 -1.02 0.21 -2.46
C ARG A 536 -1.71 0.62 -1.17
N ARG A 537 -2.08 -0.35 -0.33
CA ARG A 537 -2.69 -0.08 0.98
C ARG A 537 -1.75 0.67 1.92
N ALA A 538 -0.44 0.36 1.89
CA ALA A 538 0.57 1.12 2.63
C ALA A 538 0.57 2.60 2.24
N ARG A 539 0.55 2.91 0.94
CA ARG A 539 0.48 4.30 0.46
C ARG A 539 -0.86 4.98 0.79
N GLU A 540 -1.99 4.26 0.72
CA GLU A 540 -3.30 4.80 1.14
C GLU A 540 -3.36 5.09 2.64
N LEU A 541 -2.56 4.39 3.45
CA LEU A 541 -2.34 4.67 4.87
C LEU A 541 -1.34 5.82 5.11
N GLY A 542 -0.70 6.35 4.05
CA GLY A 542 0.31 7.41 4.13
C GLY A 542 1.71 6.90 4.47
N ALA A 543 1.97 5.59 4.41
CA ALA A 543 3.30 5.02 4.58
C ALA A 543 4.06 5.01 3.24
N GLU A 544 5.33 5.39 3.28
CA GLU A 544 6.23 5.33 2.13
C GLU A 544 6.97 4.00 2.05
N ALA A 545 7.26 3.59 0.82
CA ALA A 545 8.15 2.49 0.51
C ALA A 545 9.48 3.01 -0.04
N TRP A 546 10.60 2.42 0.36
CA TRP A 546 11.94 2.83 -0.04
C TRP A 546 12.78 1.67 -0.57
N PHE A 547 13.63 1.97 -1.54
CA PHE A 547 14.66 1.08 -2.05
C PHE A 547 16.02 1.40 -1.40
N GLU A 548 16.76 0.36 -0.99
CA GLU A 548 18.11 0.47 -0.40
C GLU A 548 19.12 -0.37 -1.21
N PRO A 549 19.91 0.24 -2.11
CA PRO A 549 20.82 -0.48 -3.00
C PRO A 549 22.00 -1.12 -2.29
N THR A 550 22.39 -0.62 -1.11
CA THR A 550 23.52 -1.18 -0.35
C THR A 550 23.14 -2.45 0.41
N ALA A 551 21.84 -2.69 0.64
CA ALA A 551 21.32 -3.96 1.10
C ALA A 551 21.15 -4.88 -0.11
N GLN A 552 21.96 -5.95 -0.19
CA GLN A 552 22.01 -6.81 -1.35
C GLN A 552 21.53 -8.22 -1.01
N VAL A 553 20.71 -8.79 -1.89
CA VAL A 553 20.18 -10.15 -1.77
C VAL A 553 20.30 -10.83 -3.13
N VAL A 554 20.87 -12.04 -3.16
CA VAL A 554 20.98 -12.84 -4.37
C VAL A 554 19.73 -13.72 -4.49
N HIS A 555 19.11 -13.70 -5.66
CA HIS A 555 17.99 -14.52 -6.04
C HIS A 555 18.48 -15.49 -7.10
N GLU A 556 18.72 -16.74 -6.71
CA GLU A 556 19.34 -17.75 -7.56
C GLU A 556 18.43 -18.19 -8.72
N GLY A 557 17.16 -17.76 -8.71
CA GLY A 557 16.25 -17.81 -9.85
C GLY A 557 16.01 -19.23 -10.36
N GLY A 558 15.10 -19.97 -9.72
CA GLY A 558 14.80 -21.34 -10.17
C GLY A 558 13.48 -21.99 -9.75
N GLY A 559 12.67 -21.42 -8.86
CA GLY A 559 11.63 -22.22 -8.17
C GLY A 559 10.18 -22.09 -8.66
N SER A 560 9.65 -20.87 -8.80
CA SER A 560 8.18 -20.69 -8.87
C SER A 560 7.62 -20.80 -10.30
N GLY A 561 7.67 -22.01 -10.86
CA GLY A 561 6.79 -22.52 -11.93
C GLY A 561 6.56 -21.64 -13.17
N GLN A 562 7.29 -21.91 -14.25
CA GLN A 562 6.91 -21.43 -15.59
C GLN A 562 5.74 -22.24 -16.17
N SER A 563 4.60 -22.27 -15.48
CA SER A 563 3.41 -22.95 -15.96
C SER A 563 2.47 -21.97 -16.66
N SER A 564 1.80 -22.45 -17.70
CA SER A 564 0.72 -21.70 -18.36
C SER A 564 -0.40 -21.30 -17.39
N ALA A 565 -0.59 -22.04 -16.30
CA ALA A 565 -1.56 -21.74 -15.25
C ALA A 565 -1.14 -20.54 -14.37
N LEU A 566 0.14 -20.43 -14.02
CA LEU A 566 0.68 -19.31 -13.26
C LEU A 566 0.74 -18.01 -14.09
N ALA A 567 1.03 -18.11 -15.38
CA ALA A 567 0.92 -16.97 -16.30
C ALA A 567 -0.53 -16.45 -16.38
N ALA A 568 -1.52 -17.36 -16.43
CA ALA A 568 -2.93 -16.98 -16.41
C ALA A 568 -3.34 -16.35 -15.07
N LEU A 569 -2.85 -16.88 -13.94
CA LEU A 569 -3.09 -16.31 -12.61
C LEU A 569 -2.57 -14.88 -12.51
N LEU A 570 -1.35 -14.62 -12.97
CA LEU A 570 -0.75 -13.29 -12.99
C LEU A 570 -1.64 -12.28 -13.74
N ALA A 571 -2.11 -12.64 -14.94
CA ALA A 571 -2.98 -11.77 -15.74
C ALA A 571 -4.34 -11.51 -15.06
N VAL A 572 -4.96 -12.55 -14.49
CA VAL A 572 -6.22 -12.42 -13.73
C VAL A 572 -6.04 -11.56 -12.50
N ASN A 573 -4.97 -11.75 -11.73
CA ASN A 573 -4.71 -11.01 -10.50
C ASN A 573 -4.34 -9.55 -10.77
N ARG A 574 -3.69 -9.23 -11.90
CA ARG A 574 -3.52 -7.83 -12.33
C ARG A 574 -4.86 -7.13 -12.56
N VAL A 575 -5.83 -7.81 -13.16
CA VAL A 575 -7.19 -7.25 -13.33
C VAL A 575 -7.93 -7.17 -12.00
N ARG A 576 -7.84 -8.20 -11.16
CA ARG A 576 -8.43 -8.21 -9.80
C ARG A 576 -7.90 -7.07 -8.94
N TYR A 577 -6.60 -6.78 -9.02
CA TYR A 577 -5.98 -5.63 -8.37
C TYR A 577 -6.64 -4.32 -8.82
N VAL A 578 -6.77 -4.11 -10.13
CA VAL A 578 -7.40 -2.89 -10.66
C VAL A 578 -8.88 -2.80 -10.27
N GLU A 579 -9.60 -3.92 -10.25
CA GLU A 579 -10.99 -3.99 -9.78
C GLU A 579 -11.17 -3.62 -8.31
N LYS A 580 -10.15 -3.87 -7.47
CA LYS A 580 -10.18 -3.50 -6.05
C LYS A 580 -10.08 -1.98 -5.85
N PHE A 581 -9.28 -1.27 -6.63
CA PHE A 581 -8.95 0.14 -6.41
C PHE A 581 -9.56 1.13 -7.42
N HIS A 582 -10.19 0.65 -8.49
CA HIS A 582 -10.75 1.52 -9.54
C HIS A 582 -12.20 1.19 -9.89
N GLY A 583 -12.91 2.20 -10.40
CA GLY A 583 -14.30 2.07 -10.84
C GLY A 583 -14.47 1.13 -12.05
N THR A 584 -15.67 0.60 -12.21
CA THR A 584 -16.02 -0.44 -13.20
C THR A 584 -15.58 -0.13 -14.63
N LEU A 585 -15.76 1.10 -15.10
CA LEU A 585 -15.34 1.51 -16.44
C LEU A 585 -13.81 1.45 -16.62
N TYR A 586 -13.06 1.93 -15.63
CA TYR A 586 -11.60 1.88 -15.66
C TYR A 586 -11.15 0.41 -15.71
N SER A 587 -11.68 -0.42 -14.82
CA SER A 587 -11.36 -1.84 -14.72
C SER A 587 -11.73 -2.62 -15.98
N ALA A 588 -12.87 -2.32 -16.60
CA ALA A 588 -13.26 -2.90 -17.89
C ALA A 588 -12.27 -2.52 -19.01
N THR A 589 -11.89 -1.25 -19.11
CA THR A 589 -10.91 -0.82 -20.12
C THR A 589 -9.52 -1.41 -19.87
N PHE A 590 -9.09 -1.52 -18.61
CA PHE A 590 -7.83 -2.18 -18.25
C PHE A 590 -7.85 -3.67 -18.60
N ARG A 591 -8.94 -4.38 -18.28
CA ARG A 591 -9.15 -5.78 -18.65
C ARG A 591 -9.06 -5.97 -20.16
N LEU A 592 -9.66 -5.08 -20.97
CA LEU A 592 -9.57 -5.14 -22.42
C LEU A 592 -8.12 -4.96 -22.93
N VAL A 593 -7.35 -4.04 -22.33
CA VAL A 593 -5.93 -3.85 -22.67
C VAL A 593 -5.12 -5.11 -22.37
N VAL A 594 -5.28 -5.70 -21.17
CA VAL A 594 -4.58 -6.93 -20.79
C VAL A 594 -5.03 -8.09 -21.70
N LEU A 595 -6.33 -8.25 -21.93
CA LEU A 595 -6.86 -9.29 -22.82
C LEU A 595 -6.29 -9.17 -24.23
N ALA A 596 -6.26 -7.96 -24.80
CA ALA A 596 -5.67 -7.72 -26.12
C ALA A 596 -4.18 -8.05 -26.15
N ALA A 597 -3.44 -7.68 -25.09
CA ALA A 597 -2.02 -8.00 -24.95
C ALA A 597 -1.77 -9.51 -24.93
N GLU A 598 -2.54 -10.25 -24.13
CA GLU A 598 -2.46 -11.71 -24.05
C GLU A 598 -2.88 -12.35 -25.38
N ALA A 599 -3.95 -11.86 -26.01
CA ALA A 599 -4.45 -12.39 -27.29
C ALA A 599 -3.42 -12.26 -28.43
N VAL A 600 -2.73 -11.11 -28.53
CA VAL A 600 -1.67 -10.91 -29.53
C VAL A 600 -0.50 -11.90 -29.33
N ARG A 601 -0.22 -12.29 -28.08
CA ARG A 601 0.89 -13.19 -27.73
C ARG A 601 0.54 -14.68 -27.77
N CYS A 602 -0.73 -15.02 -28.05
CA CYS A 602 -1.18 -16.40 -28.26
C CYS A 602 -0.46 -17.13 -29.40
N VAL A 603 0.12 -16.40 -30.37
CA VAL A 603 0.84 -16.96 -31.52
C VAL A 603 2.26 -17.43 -31.17
N LEU A 604 2.76 -17.10 -29.97
CA LEU A 604 4.09 -17.55 -29.52
C LEU A 604 4.12 -19.09 -29.38
N PRO A 605 5.24 -19.75 -29.71
CA PRO A 605 5.35 -21.21 -29.60
C PRO A 605 5.50 -21.67 -28.13
N GLY A 606 5.25 -22.97 -27.90
CA GLY A 606 5.54 -23.64 -26.62
C GLY A 606 4.64 -23.24 -25.45
N GLU A 607 5.16 -23.38 -24.23
CA GLU A 607 4.45 -23.04 -22.98
C GLU A 607 4.10 -21.56 -22.87
N ARG A 608 4.91 -20.67 -23.47
CA ARG A 608 4.64 -19.22 -23.48
C ARG A 608 3.31 -18.91 -24.17
N GLY A 609 3.09 -19.43 -25.39
CA GLY A 609 1.82 -19.25 -26.10
C GLY A 609 0.63 -19.91 -25.40
N ARG A 610 0.84 -21.07 -24.75
CA ARG A 610 -0.20 -21.74 -23.95
C ARG A 610 -0.61 -20.89 -22.75
N GLY A 611 0.36 -20.27 -22.07
CA GLY A 611 0.12 -19.32 -20.98
C GLY A 611 -0.75 -18.16 -21.42
N HIS A 612 -0.39 -17.49 -22.52
CA HIS A 612 -1.17 -16.38 -23.07
C HIS A 612 -2.59 -16.79 -23.50
N ARG A 613 -2.76 -17.96 -24.13
CA ARG A 613 -4.09 -18.50 -24.48
C ARG A 613 -4.95 -18.75 -23.24
N ARG A 614 -4.36 -19.33 -22.19
CA ARG A 614 -5.06 -19.60 -20.93
C ARG A 614 -5.41 -18.30 -20.19
N ALA A 615 -4.50 -17.32 -20.18
CA ALA A 615 -4.74 -15.99 -19.65
C ALA A 615 -5.90 -15.29 -20.36
N ALA A 616 -5.89 -15.25 -21.70
CA ALA A 616 -6.96 -14.67 -22.50
C ALA A 616 -8.32 -15.35 -22.24
N ALA A 617 -8.34 -16.69 -22.18
CA ALA A 617 -9.55 -17.44 -21.83
C ALA A 617 -10.04 -17.13 -20.41
N ALA A 618 -9.14 -17.05 -19.43
CA ALA A 618 -9.47 -16.72 -18.04
C ALA A 618 -10.07 -15.32 -17.90
N LEU A 619 -9.50 -14.34 -18.61
CA LEU A 619 -9.98 -12.96 -18.62
C LEU A 619 -11.35 -12.80 -19.32
N ALA A 620 -11.59 -13.57 -20.38
CA ALA A 620 -12.85 -13.56 -21.13
C ALA A 620 -13.99 -14.32 -20.40
N LEU A 621 -13.68 -15.42 -19.72
CA LEU A 621 -14.66 -16.34 -19.11
C LEU A 621 -14.87 -16.16 -17.60
N GLY A 622 -14.14 -15.25 -16.95
CA GLY A 622 -14.34 -14.91 -15.53
C GLY A 622 -13.60 -15.83 -14.53
N GLY A 623 -12.33 -16.14 -14.78
CA GLY A 623 -11.37 -16.73 -13.81
C GLY A 623 -11.62 -18.20 -13.42
N GLY A 624 -12.80 -18.54 -12.90
CA GLY A 624 -13.11 -19.86 -12.33
C GLY A 624 -13.17 -21.00 -13.36
N ARG A 625 -13.45 -20.71 -14.64
CA ARG A 625 -13.56 -21.73 -15.70
C ARG A 625 -12.25 -22.07 -16.41
N ALA A 626 -11.17 -21.35 -16.15
CA ALA A 626 -9.89 -21.53 -16.86
C ALA A 626 -8.84 -22.36 -16.08
N GLY A 627 -9.24 -22.99 -14.97
CA GLY A 627 -8.37 -23.83 -14.13
C GLY A 627 -7.16 -23.08 -13.59
N VAL A 628 -7.33 -21.82 -13.22
CA VAL A 628 -6.28 -21.03 -12.57
C VAL A 628 -6.01 -21.62 -11.18
N PRO A 629 -4.75 -21.71 -10.70
CA PRO A 629 -4.47 -22.19 -9.36
C PRO A 629 -5.27 -21.40 -8.32
N SER A 630 -5.80 -22.11 -7.34
CA SER A 630 -6.56 -21.57 -6.21
C SER A 630 -6.23 -22.40 -4.98
N ALA A 631 -6.54 -21.87 -3.80
CA ALA A 631 -6.28 -22.56 -2.54
C ALA A 631 -6.85 -23.98 -2.59
N ALA A 632 -5.97 -24.97 -2.52
CA ALA A 632 -6.34 -26.36 -2.37
C ALA A 632 -6.28 -26.63 -0.87
N VAL A 633 -7.41 -26.42 -0.19
CA VAL A 633 -7.58 -26.98 1.14
C VAL A 633 -7.61 -28.49 0.95
N SER A 634 -6.56 -29.17 1.42
CA SER A 634 -6.59 -30.62 1.54
C SER A 634 -7.77 -30.96 2.45
N THR A 635 -8.74 -31.72 1.95
CA THR A 635 -9.84 -32.30 2.75
C THR A 635 -9.35 -33.38 3.72
N ALA A 636 -8.06 -33.36 4.06
CA ALA A 636 -7.42 -34.30 4.96
C ALA A 636 -6.53 -33.53 5.94
N THR A 637 -7.16 -32.74 6.80
CA THR A 637 -7.03 -32.80 8.25
C THR A 637 -8.22 -32.03 8.80
N THR A 638 -9.18 -32.73 9.42
CA THR A 638 -10.18 -32.12 10.29
C THR A 638 -9.43 -31.46 11.43
N LEU A 639 -9.04 -30.20 11.25
CA LEU A 639 -8.93 -29.31 12.40
C LEU A 639 -10.31 -29.33 13.05
N PRO A 640 -10.42 -29.49 14.38
CA PRO A 640 -11.70 -29.44 15.05
C PRO A 640 -12.26 -28.04 14.81
N HIS A 641 -13.24 -27.93 13.90
CA HIS A 641 -14.00 -26.70 13.77
C HIS A 641 -14.53 -26.32 15.17
N PRO A 642 -14.50 -25.03 15.55
CA PRO A 642 -15.07 -24.61 16.82
C PRO A 642 -16.53 -25.06 16.86
N ARG A 643 -16.90 -25.79 17.92
CA ARG A 643 -18.30 -26.13 18.18
C ARG A 643 -19.08 -24.85 18.37
N GLY A 644 -20.29 -24.78 17.83
CA GLY A 644 -21.18 -23.64 17.96
C GLY A 644 -22.58 -23.96 17.47
N SER A 645 -23.51 -23.05 17.75
CA SER A 645 -24.94 -23.28 17.50
C SER A 645 -25.50 -22.30 16.48
N VAL A 646 -26.31 -22.78 15.54
CA VAL A 646 -27.11 -21.97 14.61
C VAL A 646 -28.56 -22.01 15.05
N ILE A 647 -29.12 -20.85 15.36
CA ILE A 647 -30.51 -20.68 15.78
C ILE A 647 -31.27 -20.00 14.66
N VAL A 648 -32.31 -20.66 14.15
CA VAL A 648 -33.13 -20.22 13.02
C VAL A 648 -34.58 -20.01 13.49
N PRO A 649 -35.02 -18.75 13.75
CA PRO A 649 -36.43 -18.47 13.97
C PRO A 649 -37.22 -18.59 12.65
N ALA A 650 -38.30 -19.35 12.64
CA ALA A 650 -39.09 -19.63 11.44
C ALA A 650 -40.60 -19.54 11.71
N HIS A 651 -41.32 -18.69 10.96
CA HIS A 651 -42.78 -18.61 10.97
C HIS A 651 -43.32 -18.79 9.55
N ASP A 652 -43.96 -19.93 9.30
CA ASP A 652 -44.54 -20.31 8.01
C ASP A 652 -43.56 -20.27 6.82
N GLU A 653 -42.29 -20.62 7.03
CA GLU A 653 -41.19 -20.56 6.05
C GLU A 653 -40.95 -21.87 5.26
N ALA A 654 -41.94 -22.76 5.15
CA ALA A 654 -41.78 -24.07 4.50
C ALA A 654 -41.23 -23.98 3.06
N ALA A 655 -41.57 -22.92 2.33
CA ALA A 655 -41.17 -22.71 0.93
C ALA A 655 -39.70 -22.28 0.75
N VAL A 656 -39.01 -21.86 1.81
CA VAL A 656 -37.65 -21.30 1.74
C VAL A 656 -36.66 -21.97 2.68
N LEU A 657 -37.14 -22.55 3.77
CA LEU A 657 -36.32 -23.13 4.84
C LEU A 657 -35.38 -24.24 4.34
N GLU A 658 -35.83 -25.05 3.37
CA GLU A 658 -35.01 -26.14 2.78
C GLU A 658 -33.66 -25.61 2.28
N ARG A 659 -33.65 -24.44 1.64
CA ARG A 659 -32.44 -23.84 1.05
C ARG A 659 -31.46 -23.32 2.10
N THR A 660 -31.96 -22.92 3.26
CA THR A 660 -31.13 -22.50 4.40
C THR A 660 -30.54 -23.71 5.13
N LEU A 661 -31.30 -24.79 5.26
CA LEU A 661 -30.87 -25.98 6.01
C LEU A 661 -30.06 -26.99 5.19
N GLU A 662 -30.33 -27.15 3.89
CA GLU A 662 -29.65 -28.13 3.03
C GLU A 662 -28.11 -28.02 3.07
N PRO A 663 -27.50 -26.82 3.00
CA PRO A 663 -26.04 -26.68 3.12
C PRO A 663 -25.49 -27.02 4.53
N LEU A 664 -26.30 -26.84 5.58
CA LEU A 664 -25.89 -27.05 6.98
C LEU A 664 -26.14 -28.50 7.46
N ALA A 665 -27.04 -29.23 6.80
CA ALA A 665 -27.49 -30.55 7.21
C ALA A 665 -26.36 -31.59 7.35
N PRO A 666 -25.33 -31.65 6.47
CA PRO A 666 -24.22 -32.59 6.68
C PRO A 666 -23.43 -32.31 7.97
N ALA A 667 -23.22 -31.04 8.30
CA ALA A 667 -22.53 -30.64 9.52
C ALA A 667 -23.37 -30.91 10.78
N ALA A 668 -24.69 -30.69 10.68
CA ALA A 668 -25.65 -31.01 11.74
C ALA A 668 -25.72 -32.53 12.01
N ALA A 669 -25.85 -33.34 10.95
CA ALA A 669 -25.92 -34.80 11.05
C ALA A 669 -24.63 -35.42 11.64
N ALA A 670 -23.47 -34.80 11.37
CA ALA A 670 -22.18 -35.22 11.93
C ALA A 670 -21.97 -34.74 13.39
N GLY A 671 -22.87 -33.94 13.95
CA GLY A 671 -22.70 -33.30 15.27
C GLY A 671 -21.57 -32.27 15.32
N ALA A 672 -21.13 -31.79 14.15
CA ALA A 672 -20.10 -30.75 14.00
C ALA A 672 -20.66 -29.33 14.17
N LEU A 673 -21.99 -29.18 14.03
CA LEU A 673 -22.72 -27.93 14.19
C LEU A 673 -24.05 -28.22 14.89
N GLU A 674 -24.38 -27.50 15.95
CA GLU A 674 -25.71 -27.60 16.58
C GLU A 674 -26.68 -26.71 15.78
N VAL A 675 -27.70 -27.29 15.15
CA VAL A 675 -28.68 -26.50 14.38
C VAL A 675 -30.05 -26.62 15.03
N ILE A 676 -30.61 -25.48 15.44
CA ILE A 676 -31.89 -25.37 16.15
C ILE A 676 -32.82 -24.49 15.31
N VAL A 677 -33.94 -25.07 14.87
CA VAL A 677 -35.02 -24.35 14.19
C VAL A 677 -36.15 -24.15 15.19
N VAL A 678 -36.54 -22.90 15.39
CA VAL A 678 -37.63 -22.54 16.30
C VAL A 678 -38.84 -22.08 15.48
N CYS A 679 -39.79 -22.98 15.32
CA CYS A 679 -41.06 -22.76 14.64
C CYS A 679 -42.01 -21.98 15.55
N ASN A 680 -42.21 -20.69 15.27
CA ASN A 680 -42.96 -19.81 16.16
C ASN A 680 -44.37 -19.54 15.64
N ALA A 681 -45.37 -20.26 16.15
CA ALA A 681 -46.77 -20.23 15.71
C ALA A 681 -46.98 -20.59 14.22
N CYS A 682 -46.22 -21.58 13.72
CA CYS A 682 -46.38 -22.06 12.35
C CYS A 682 -47.71 -22.80 12.14
N THR A 683 -48.33 -22.54 11.00
CA THR A 683 -49.56 -23.17 10.52
C THR A 683 -49.36 -23.95 9.22
N ASP A 684 -48.18 -23.83 8.59
CA ASP A 684 -47.79 -24.58 7.39
C ASP A 684 -46.86 -25.78 7.71
N ALA A 685 -46.25 -26.36 6.66
CA ALA A 685 -45.33 -27.49 6.77
C ALA A 685 -43.90 -27.13 7.27
N THR A 686 -43.65 -25.95 7.84
CA THR A 686 -42.30 -25.50 8.23
C THR A 686 -41.64 -26.48 9.20
N ALA A 687 -42.36 -26.93 10.22
CA ALA A 687 -41.83 -27.85 11.21
C ALA A 687 -41.50 -29.23 10.59
N ASP A 688 -42.33 -29.69 9.65
CA ASP A 688 -42.10 -30.95 8.94
C ASP A 688 -40.88 -30.87 8.00
N VAL A 689 -40.70 -29.74 7.31
CA VAL A 689 -39.50 -29.47 6.50
C VAL A 689 -38.25 -29.47 7.39
N ALA A 690 -38.27 -28.78 8.53
CA ALA A 690 -37.14 -28.75 9.46
C ALA A 690 -36.78 -30.15 9.98
N ARG A 691 -37.79 -30.96 10.36
CA ARG A 691 -37.62 -32.34 10.85
C ARG A 691 -37.06 -33.30 9.80
N SER A 692 -37.20 -32.99 8.52
CA SER A 692 -36.70 -33.84 7.44
C SER A 692 -35.15 -33.89 7.37
N PHE A 693 -34.46 -32.94 8.01
CA PHE A 693 -33.00 -32.87 8.04
C PHE A 693 -32.43 -33.56 9.28
N ALA A 694 -31.57 -34.58 9.05
CA ALA A 694 -30.90 -35.29 10.14
C ALA A 694 -29.97 -34.36 10.94
N GLY A 695 -30.06 -34.42 12.28
CA GLY A 695 -29.25 -33.61 13.19
C GLY A 695 -29.80 -32.21 13.49
N VAL A 696 -30.91 -31.80 12.88
CA VAL A 696 -31.61 -30.54 13.20
C VAL A 696 -32.56 -30.73 14.38
N THR A 697 -32.46 -29.87 15.39
CA THR A 697 -33.39 -29.82 16.53
C THR A 697 -34.52 -28.85 16.23
N VAL A 698 -35.78 -29.28 16.38
CA VAL A 698 -36.97 -28.46 16.10
C VAL A 698 -37.71 -28.15 17.39
N VAL A 699 -37.95 -26.87 17.65
CA VAL A 699 -38.74 -26.36 18.78
C VAL A 699 -39.97 -25.66 18.22
N GLU A 700 -41.15 -26.00 18.75
CA GLU A 700 -42.40 -25.31 18.39
C GLU A 700 -42.86 -24.45 19.58
N ILE A 701 -43.17 -23.18 19.33
CA ILE A 701 -43.74 -22.27 20.32
C ILE A 701 -45.08 -21.72 19.82
N GLU A 702 -46.05 -21.51 20.73
CA GLU A 702 -47.38 -20.98 20.38
C GLU A 702 -47.37 -19.46 20.11
N GLU A 703 -46.35 -18.75 20.59
CA GLU A 703 -46.24 -17.29 20.43
C GLU A 703 -45.67 -16.92 19.05
N ALA A 704 -46.42 -16.13 18.28
CA ALA A 704 -45.98 -15.58 17.00
C ALA A 704 -44.99 -14.42 17.17
N SER A 705 -43.76 -14.72 17.61
CA SER A 705 -42.73 -13.70 17.91
C SER A 705 -41.32 -14.17 17.57
N LYS A 706 -40.60 -13.40 16.73
CA LYS A 706 -39.20 -13.69 16.34
C LYS A 706 -38.29 -13.69 17.57
N THR A 707 -38.43 -12.73 18.47
CA THR A 707 -37.57 -12.65 19.67
C THR A 707 -37.93 -13.70 20.71
N ALA A 708 -39.20 -14.11 20.82
CA ALA A 708 -39.57 -15.30 21.60
C ALA A 708 -38.92 -16.57 21.02
N ALA A 709 -38.87 -16.70 19.69
CA ALA A 709 -38.20 -17.79 19.01
C ALA A 709 -36.69 -17.80 19.26
N LEU A 710 -36.02 -16.65 19.16
CA LEU A 710 -34.60 -16.51 19.48
C LEU A 710 -34.29 -16.90 20.93
N ASN A 711 -35.09 -16.41 21.90
CA ASN A 711 -34.94 -16.74 23.32
C ASN A 711 -35.17 -18.25 23.60
N ALA A 712 -36.17 -18.86 22.96
CA ALA A 712 -36.45 -20.29 23.09
C ALA A 712 -35.32 -21.15 22.51
N GLY A 713 -34.75 -20.75 21.37
CA GLY A 713 -33.56 -21.38 20.80
C GLY A 713 -32.33 -21.23 21.70
N ASP A 714 -32.14 -20.05 22.28
CA ASP A 714 -31.04 -19.77 23.21
C ASP A 714 -31.08 -20.62 24.48
N ALA A 715 -32.29 -20.91 24.98
CA ALA A 715 -32.49 -21.69 26.21
C ALA A 715 -32.07 -23.15 26.06
N ILE A 716 -32.11 -23.69 24.83
CA ILE A 716 -31.79 -25.09 24.56
C ILE A 716 -30.44 -25.30 23.88
N ALA A 717 -29.86 -24.25 23.29
CA ALA A 717 -28.54 -24.32 22.67
C ALA A 717 -27.46 -24.64 23.71
N THR A 718 -26.59 -25.61 23.40
CA THR A 718 -25.60 -26.14 24.34
C THR A 718 -24.19 -25.61 24.12
N THR A 719 -23.92 -24.96 22.98
CA THR A 719 -22.58 -24.52 22.59
C THR A 719 -22.47 -23.03 22.27
N TRP A 720 -21.26 -22.50 22.35
CA TRP A 720 -20.87 -21.14 21.96
C TRP A 720 -19.67 -21.21 21.02
N PRO A 721 -19.53 -20.29 20.04
CA PRO A 721 -20.40 -19.14 19.74
C PRO A 721 -21.74 -19.53 19.10
N ARG A 722 -22.69 -18.58 19.05
CA ARG A 722 -24.02 -18.79 18.47
C ARG A 722 -24.28 -17.85 17.30
N LEU A 723 -24.80 -18.37 16.20
CA LEU A 723 -25.26 -17.63 15.02
C LEU A 723 -26.80 -17.59 15.03
N TYR A 724 -27.36 -16.40 15.01
CA TYR A 724 -28.80 -16.17 14.79
C TYR A 724 -29.00 -15.88 13.30
N LEU A 725 -29.77 -16.72 12.62
CA LEU A 725 -29.87 -16.75 11.16
C LEU A 725 -31.34 -16.73 10.72
N ASP A 726 -31.71 -15.81 9.85
CA ASP A 726 -33.05 -15.75 9.28
C ASP A 726 -33.31 -16.98 8.38
N ALA A 727 -34.55 -17.50 8.42
CA ALA A 727 -34.95 -18.73 7.74
C ALA A 727 -34.99 -18.65 6.19
N ASP A 728 -34.71 -17.48 5.59
CA ASP A 728 -34.69 -17.26 4.15
C ASP A 728 -33.31 -16.86 3.58
N VAL A 729 -32.25 -17.05 4.38
CA VAL A 729 -30.87 -16.71 4.03
C VAL A 729 -30.07 -17.94 3.64
N ASP A 730 -29.32 -17.83 2.54
CA ASP A 730 -28.49 -18.93 2.06
C ASP A 730 -27.07 -18.72 2.64
N VAL A 731 -26.58 -19.69 3.42
CA VAL A 731 -25.25 -19.64 4.03
C VAL A 731 -24.56 -20.99 3.90
N THR A 732 -23.24 -20.99 3.70
CA THR A 732 -22.45 -22.23 3.65
C THR A 732 -21.89 -22.57 5.04
N PRO A 733 -21.67 -23.84 5.36
CA PRO A 733 -21.10 -24.22 6.66
C PRO A 733 -19.70 -23.63 6.89
N GLU A 734 -18.90 -23.44 5.83
CA GLU A 734 -17.59 -22.79 5.91
C GLU A 734 -17.71 -21.32 6.34
N ALA A 735 -18.74 -20.61 5.87
CA ALA A 735 -19.00 -19.23 6.28
C ALA A 735 -19.35 -19.18 7.78
N VAL A 736 -20.16 -20.11 8.26
CA VAL A 736 -20.51 -20.24 9.69
C VAL A 736 -19.26 -20.51 10.54
N TRP A 737 -18.45 -21.50 10.18
CA TRP A 737 -17.24 -21.84 10.92
C TRP A 737 -16.20 -20.72 10.89
N THR A 738 -16.05 -20.01 9.78
CA THR A 738 -15.11 -18.87 9.69
C THR A 738 -15.52 -17.76 10.64
N VAL A 739 -16.82 -17.48 10.76
CA VAL A 739 -17.36 -16.53 11.74
C VAL A 739 -17.16 -17.03 13.17
N PHE A 740 -17.40 -18.31 13.44
CA PHE A 740 -17.18 -18.89 14.77
C PHE A 740 -15.71 -18.88 15.18
N ASP A 741 -14.80 -19.16 14.26
CA ASP A 741 -13.37 -19.11 14.50
C ASP A 741 -12.91 -17.66 14.75
N ALA A 742 -13.49 -16.67 14.06
CA ALA A 742 -13.22 -15.26 14.36
C ALA A 742 -13.66 -14.85 15.77
N LEU A 743 -14.79 -15.36 16.27
CA LEU A 743 -15.26 -15.12 17.63
C LEU A 743 -14.46 -15.90 18.69
N THR A 744 -13.96 -17.09 18.35
CA THR A 744 -13.22 -17.95 19.28
C THR A 744 -11.76 -17.51 19.46
N ARG A 745 -11.16 -16.88 18.44
CA ARG A 745 -9.77 -16.38 18.47
C ARG A 745 -9.52 -15.21 19.45
N GLY A 746 -10.56 -14.67 20.07
CA GLY A 746 -10.49 -13.59 21.06
C GLY A 746 -10.39 -12.19 20.44
N GLY A 747 -11.03 -11.21 21.07
CA GLY A 747 -11.03 -9.80 20.64
C GLY A 747 -12.31 -9.31 19.94
N LEU A 748 -13.14 -10.23 19.45
CA LEU A 748 -14.47 -9.92 18.90
C LEU A 748 -15.57 -10.53 19.77
N LEU A 749 -16.61 -9.74 20.03
CA LEU A 749 -17.78 -10.19 20.80
C LEU A 749 -18.97 -10.53 19.90
N ALA A 750 -19.04 -9.91 18.73
CA ALA A 750 -20.05 -10.15 17.71
C ALA A 750 -19.45 -10.08 16.30
N ALA A 751 -19.97 -10.88 15.39
CA ALA A 751 -19.48 -10.96 14.02
C ALA A 751 -20.59 -11.37 13.06
N ARG A 752 -20.43 -11.09 11.77
CA ARG A 752 -21.33 -11.64 10.74
C ARG A 752 -20.57 -12.05 9.49
N PRO A 753 -21.11 -12.96 8.66
CA PRO A 753 -20.51 -13.24 7.36
C PRO A 753 -20.64 -12.03 6.42
N THR A 754 -19.81 -12.02 5.38
CA THR A 754 -19.99 -11.09 4.25
C THR A 754 -21.37 -11.35 3.62
N ALA A 755 -22.12 -10.32 3.24
CA ALA A 755 -23.46 -10.49 2.67
C ALA A 755 -23.51 -9.96 1.23
N VAL A 756 -24.23 -10.67 0.36
CA VAL A 756 -24.57 -10.23 -1.00
C VAL A 756 -26.07 -10.27 -1.20
N TYR A 757 -26.58 -9.31 -1.96
CA TYR A 757 -28.01 -9.21 -2.24
C TYR A 757 -28.33 -9.87 -3.58
N ASP A 758 -29.17 -10.91 -3.57
CA ASP A 758 -29.71 -11.50 -4.80
C ASP A 758 -30.88 -10.66 -5.30
N VAL A 759 -30.64 -9.95 -6.40
CA VAL A 759 -31.61 -9.07 -7.06
C VAL A 759 -32.25 -9.72 -8.29
N THR A 760 -32.07 -11.04 -8.48
CA THR A 760 -32.61 -11.78 -9.61
C THR A 760 -34.14 -11.75 -9.60
N GLY A 761 -34.73 -11.26 -10.70
CA GLY A 761 -36.19 -11.11 -10.83
C GLY A 761 -36.78 -9.88 -10.13
N ALA A 762 -35.96 -8.95 -9.62
CA ALA A 762 -36.43 -7.72 -9.00
C ALA A 762 -36.63 -6.56 -10.00
N ASP A 763 -37.61 -5.71 -9.71
CA ASP A 763 -37.94 -4.52 -10.49
C ASP A 763 -36.74 -3.55 -10.63
N PRO A 764 -36.68 -2.73 -11.70
CA PRO A 764 -35.59 -1.75 -11.90
C PRO A 764 -35.33 -0.85 -10.70
N LEU A 765 -36.38 -0.40 -9.99
CA LEU A 765 -36.27 0.46 -8.82
C LEU A 765 -35.68 -0.27 -7.60
N VAL A 766 -36.01 -1.55 -7.41
CA VAL A 766 -35.44 -2.35 -6.32
C VAL A 766 -33.96 -2.67 -6.61
N ARG A 767 -33.64 -3.00 -7.86
CA ARG A 767 -32.23 -3.17 -8.29
C ARG A 767 -31.41 -1.90 -8.09
N ALA A 768 -31.97 -0.73 -8.42
CA ALA A 768 -31.31 0.56 -8.17
C ALA A 768 -31.10 0.84 -6.68
N TYR A 769 -32.11 0.56 -5.85
CA TYR A 769 -32.01 0.70 -4.40
C TYR A 769 -30.87 -0.16 -3.81
N TYR A 770 -30.80 -1.45 -4.16
CA TYR A 770 -29.76 -2.33 -3.63
C TYR A 770 -28.37 -2.06 -4.24
N ARG A 771 -28.27 -1.57 -5.49
CA ARG A 771 -26.99 -1.07 -6.04
C ARG A 771 -26.46 0.14 -5.26
N ALA A 772 -27.33 1.08 -4.91
CA ALA A 772 -26.95 2.20 -4.05
C ALA A 772 -26.59 1.73 -2.63
N ARG A 773 -27.42 0.87 -2.03
CA ARG A 773 -27.21 0.34 -0.67
C ARG A 773 -25.87 -0.39 -0.53
N SER A 774 -25.49 -1.22 -1.50
CA SER A 774 -24.21 -1.95 -1.48
C SER A 774 -22.97 -1.06 -1.63
N ARG A 775 -23.10 0.22 -1.97
CA ARG A 775 -21.98 1.16 -2.08
C ARG A 775 -21.75 2.01 -0.82
N ILE A 776 -22.65 1.96 0.16
CA ILE A 776 -22.58 2.80 1.36
C ILE A 776 -21.59 2.18 2.37
N PRO A 777 -20.41 2.81 2.63
CA PRO A 777 -19.37 2.24 3.48
C PRO A 777 -19.82 1.89 4.90
N SER A 778 -20.68 2.74 5.50
CA SER A 778 -21.23 2.51 6.85
C SER A 778 -22.13 1.28 6.98
N LEU A 779 -22.64 0.71 5.87
CA LEU A 779 -23.42 -0.53 5.88
C LEU A 779 -22.53 -1.79 5.75
N HIS A 780 -21.23 -1.61 5.48
CA HIS A 780 -20.25 -2.70 5.42
C HIS A 780 -19.61 -3.01 6.76
N THR A 781 -19.82 -2.18 7.79
CA THR A 781 -19.30 -2.39 9.16
C THR A 781 -20.40 -2.69 10.18
N SER A 782 -21.68 -2.69 9.76
CA SER A 782 -22.81 -3.03 10.61
C SER A 782 -23.09 -4.53 10.65
N LEU A 783 -23.59 -5.04 11.78
CA LEU A 783 -24.04 -6.42 11.94
C LEU A 783 -25.42 -6.67 11.29
N TRP A 784 -26.24 -5.63 11.16
CA TRP A 784 -27.57 -5.73 10.53
C TRP A 784 -27.50 -5.69 8.99
N GLY A 785 -28.48 -6.34 8.35
CA GLY A 785 -28.64 -6.36 6.89
C GLY A 785 -27.98 -7.52 6.15
N ALA A 786 -27.47 -8.52 6.88
CA ALA A 786 -26.93 -9.77 6.34
C ALA A 786 -27.87 -10.97 6.50
N GLY A 787 -29.01 -10.78 7.15
CA GLY A 787 -29.93 -11.86 7.50
C GLY A 787 -29.38 -12.83 8.56
N GLY A 788 -28.27 -12.48 9.22
CA GLY A 788 -27.77 -13.21 10.38
C GLY A 788 -26.53 -12.59 11.00
N TYR A 789 -26.36 -12.83 12.30
CA TYR A 789 -25.22 -12.36 13.10
C TYR A 789 -24.88 -13.39 14.19
N ALA A 790 -23.60 -13.49 14.53
CA ALA A 790 -23.09 -14.38 15.54
C ALA A 790 -22.50 -13.63 16.72
N VAL A 791 -22.58 -14.23 17.91
CA VAL A 791 -22.06 -13.67 19.15
C VAL A 791 -21.30 -14.74 19.94
N SER A 792 -20.25 -14.29 20.62
CA SER A 792 -19.56 -15.09 21.65
C SER A 792 -20.41 -15.19 22.92
N GLY A 793 -20.12 -16.14 23.81
CA GLY A 793 -20.79 -16.23 25.11
C GLY A 793 -20.69 -14.94 25.93
N SER A 794 -19.49 -14.37 26.03
CA SER A 794 -19.26 -13.05 26.66
C SER A 794 -19.98 -11.89 25.95
N GLY A 795 -20.21 -12.01 24.64
CA GLY A 795 -21.00 -11.04 23.89
C GLY A 795 -22.48 -11.15 24.23
N HIS A 796 -22.99 -12.36 24.35
CA HIS A 796 -24.37 -12.64 24.75
C HIS A 796 -24.67 -12.19 26.19
N ASP A 797 -23.72 -12.32 27.13
CA ASP A 797 -23.86 -11.80 28.50
C ASP A 797 -24.21 -10.29 28.52
N ARG A 798 -23.80 -9.52 27.50
CA ARG A 798 -24.13 -8.09 27.35
C ARG A 798 -25.48 -7.84 26.67
N ILE A 799 -25.96 -8.80 25.89
CA ILE A 799 -27.26 -8.75 25.23
C ILE A 799 -28.36 -9.12 26.24
N GLY A 800 -28.13 -10.19 27.01
CA GLY A 800 -29.13 -10.81 27.87
C GLY A 800 -30.23 -11.51 27.06
N SER A 801 -31.46 -11.49 27.57
CA SER A 801 -32.64 -11.94 26.80
C SER A 801 -33.00 -10.94 25.70
N PHE A 802 -33.38 -11.43 24.52
CA PHE A 802 -33.88 -10.59 23.44
C PHE A 802 -35.20 -9.91 23.85
N PRO A 803 -35.27 -8.57 23.86
CA PRO A 803 -36.49 -7.85 24.21
C PRO A 803 -37.55 -8.00 23.10
N SER A 804 -38.81 -7.73 23.42
CA SER A 804 -39.93 -7.71 22.46
C SER A 804 -39.85 -6.49 21.52
N LEU A 805 -38.85 -6.49 20.63
CA LEU A 805 -38.57 -5.46 19.63
C LEU A 805 -38.55 -6.06 18.22
N VAL A 806 -38.99 -5.27 17.24
CA VAL A 806 -39.00 -5.65 15.81
C VAL A 806 -37.63 -5.52 15.14
N ALA A 807 -36.71 -4.77 15.74
CA ALA A 807 -35.35 -4.52 15.21
C ALA A 807 -34.29 -5.18 16.11
N ASP A 808 -34.32 -6.52 16.20
CA ASP A 808 -33.39 -7.35 16.98
C ASP A 808 -31.94 -7.16 16.51
N ASP A 809 -31.68 -7.20 15.20
CA ASP A 809 -30.33 -7.01 14.65
C ASP A 809 -29.72 -5.64 15.00
N GLU A 810 -30.54 -4.58 14.96
CA GLU A 810 -30.10 -3.21 15.27
C GLU A 810 -29.89 -3.00 16.77
N TYR A 811 -30.70 -3.66 17.59
CA TYR A 811 -30.51 -3.72 19.04
C TYR A 811 -29.17 -4.39 19.38
N VAL A 812 -28.86 -5.54 18.77
CA VAL A 812 -27.61 -6.26 18.99
C VAL A 812 -26.41 -5.44 18.50
N ASP A 813 -26.49 -4.85 17.29
CA ASP A 813 -25.46 -3.97 16.75
C ASP A 813 -25.12 -2.83 17.73
N GLY A 814 -26.13 -2.23 18.37
CA GLY A 814 -25.96 -1.15 19.34
C GLY A 814 -25.29 -1.53 20.67
N ARG A 815 -25.07 -2.81 20.96
CA ARG A 815 -24.44 -3.28 22.21
C ARG A 815 -22.93 -3.46 22.16
N PHE A 816 -22.35 -3.32 20.97
CA PHE A 816 -20.92 -3.52 20.75
C PHE A 816 -20.27 -2.27 20.15
N ALA A 817 -19.08 -1.93 20.64
CA ALA A 817 -18.26 -0.92 19.99
C ALA A 817 -17.78 -1.42 18.61
N GLU A 818 -17.40 -0.49 17.73
CA GLU A 818 -16.90 -0.84 16.39
C GLU A 818 -15.65 -1.74 16.43
N SER A 819 -14.81 -1.61 17.46
CA SER A 819 -13.65 -2.47 17.68
C SER A 819 -13.98 -3.87 18.22
N GLU A 820 -15.20 -4.08 18.72
CA GLU A 820 -15.64 -5.34 19.32
C GLU A 820 -16.45 -6.20 18.32
N ARG A 821 -16.68 -5.70 17.11
CA ARG A 821 -17.50 -6.35 16.09
C ARG A 821 -16.85 -6.32 14.72
N ALA A 822 -17.12 -7.34 13.89
CA ALA A 822 -16.55 -7.42 12.55
C ALA A 822 -17.50 -8.03 11.52
N VAL A 823 -17.35 -7.59 10.26
CA VAL A 823 -17.82 -8.35 9.10
C VAL A 823 -16.66 -9.22 8.64
N VAL A 824 -16.83 -10.54 8.79
CA VAL A 824 -15.79 -11.52 8.50
C VAL A 824 -15.79 -11.81 7.01
N ALA A 825 -14.60 -11.80 6.40
CA ALA A 825 -14.43 -12.17 5.00
C ALA A 825 -14.68 -13.68 4.84
N THR A 826 -15.85 -14.05 4.32
CA THR A 826 -16.30 -15.44 4.16
C THR A 826 -16.88 -15.66 2.76
N ALA A 827 -17.21 -16.93 2.43
CA ALA A 827 -18.23 -17.17 1.42
C ALA A 827 -19.49 -16.36 1.79
N PRO A 828 -20.08 -15.60 0.85
CA PRO A 828 -21.07 -14.61 1.24
C PRO A 828 -22.42 -15.26 1.57
N ALA A 829 -23.06 -14.80 2.64
CA ALA A 829 -24.47 -15.06 2.89
C ALA A 829 -25.30 -14.35 1.82
N VAL A 830 -26.21 -15.09 1.17
CA VAL A 830 -27.05 -14.55 0.10
C VAL A 830 -28.40 -14.13 0.68
N VAL A 831 -28.65 -12.83 0.69
CA VAL A 831 -29.92 -12.24 1.13
C VAL A 831 -30.78 -11.93 -0.09
N ARG A 832 -31.94 -12.58 -0.21
CA ARG A 832 -32.85 -12.32 -1.33
C ARG A 832 -33.66 -11.05 -1.09
N VAL A 833 -33.67 -10.17 -2.08
CA VAL A 833 -34.36 -8.88 -1.94
C VAL A 833 -35.82 -8.97 -2.38
N PRO A 834 -36.69 -8.08 -1.89
CA PRO A 834 -38.08 -7.97 -2.36
C PRO A 834 -38.13 -7.79 -3.89
N ARG A 835 -39.04 -8.47 -4.58
CA ARG A 835 -39.08 -8.39 -6.06
C ARG A 835 -39.71 -7.10 -6.57
N THR A 836 -40.63 -6.50 -5.80
CA THR A 836 -41.38 -5.31 -6.20
C THR A 836 -41.06 -4.08 -5.35
N ALA A 837 -41.22 -2.90 -5.93
CA ALA A 837 -41.07 -1.63 -5.21
C ALA A 837 -42.04 -1.49 -4.04
N ALA A 838 -43.25 -2.05 -4.16
CA ALA A 838 -44.26 -2.04 -3.09
C ALA A 838 -43.83 -2.91 -1.89
N SER A 839 -43.31 -4.12 -2.16
CA SER A 839 -42.76 -5.00 -1.13
C SER A 839 -41.56 -4.36 -0.43
N LEU A 840 -40.63 -3.75 -1.19
CA LEU A 840 -39.49 -3.03 -0.63
C LEU A 840 -39.94 -1.86 0.28
N ALA A 841 -40.92 -1.08 -0.15
CA ALA A 841 -41.47 0.00 0.68
C ALA A 841 -42.12 -0.52 1.97
N GLY A 842 -42.80 -1.68 1.91
CA GLY A 842 -43.34 -2.38 3.08
C GLY A 842 -42.25 -2.80 4.07
N VAL A 843 -41.17 -3.42 3.58
CA VAL A 843 -40.01 -3.84 4.38
C VAL A 843 -39.34 -2.64 5.06
N LEU A 844 -39.09 -1.56 4.31
CA LEU A 844 -38.44 -0.36 4.85
C LEU A 844 -39.29 0.37 5.88
N ARG A 845 -40.62 0.45 5.69
CA ARG A 845 -41.55 1.02 6.67
C ARG A 845 -41.62 0.20 7.96
N ARG A 846 -41.38 -1.11 7.91
CA ARG A 846 -41.31 -1.98 9.10
C ARG A 846 -40.01 -1.74 9.87
N SER A 847 -38.88 -1.77 9.16
CA SER A 847 -37.56 -1.50 9.74
C SER A 847 -37.51 -0.12 10.39
N HIS A 848 -38.02 0.93 9.72
CA HIS A 848 -38.06 2.28 10.28
C HIS A 848 -38.91 2.39 11.56
N ARG A 849 -40.07 1.70 11.62
CA ARG A 849 -40.89 1.63 12.86
C ARG A 849 -40.13 0.99 14.01
N GLY A 850 -39.39 -0.09 13.75
CA GLY A 850 -38.54 -0.76 14.74
C GLY A 850 -37.42 0.17 15.26
N THR A 851 -36.74 0.90 14.37
CA THR A 851 -35.70 1.86 14.74
C THR A 851 -36.24 3.02 15.59
N VAL A 852 -37.45 3.53 15.30
CA VAL A 852 -38.09 4.59 16.11
C VAL A 852 -38.45 4.08 17.52
N GLN A 853 -38.99 2.87 17.63
CA GLN A 853 -39.28 2.22 18.92
C GLN A 853 -38.00 1.96 19.75
N LEU A 854 -36.89 1.63 19.08
CA LEU A 854 -35.57 1.48 19.71
C LEU A 854 -34.98 2.83 20.18
N ALA A 855 -35.16 3.91 19.40
CA ALA A 855 -34.71 5.25 19.77
C ALA A 855 -35.46 5.80 20.99
N GLU A 856 -36.76 5.54 21.09
CA GLU A 856 -37.60 5.93 22.24
C GLU A 856 -37.26 5.16 23.53
N SER A 857 -36.73 3.94 23.42
CA SER A 857 -36.36 3.10 24.57
C SER A 857 -34.88 3.21 25.00
N SER A 858 -33.99 3.65 24.11
CA SER A 858 -32.53 3.57 24.32
C SER A 858 -31.79 4.92 24.25
N GLY A 859 -32.39 6.00 23.74
CA GLY A 859 -31.76 7.34 23.69
C GLY A 859 -30.63 7.54 22.67
N VAL A 860 -30.39 6.60 21.75
CA VAL A 860 -29.20 6.58 20.84
C VAL A 860 -29.50 7.07 19.39
N GLY A 861 -30.69 7.63 19.13
CA GLY A 861 -31.24 7.76 17.76
C GLY A 861 -30.63 8.81 16.80
N GLU A 862 -30.06 9.91 17.27
CA GLU A 862 -29.85 11.09 16.39
C GLU A 862 -28.53 11.14 15.59
N ARG A 863 -27.48 10.38 15.96
CA ARG A 863 -26.15 10.51 15.31
C ARG A 863 -25.96 9.74 13.99
N ARG A 864 -26.90 8.85 13.59
CA ARG A 864 -26.69 7.88 12.50
C ARG A 864 -27.17 8.34 11.12
N SER A 865 -28.16 9.24 11.01
CA SER A 865 -28.77 9.59 9.71
C SER A 865 -27.96 10.57 8.85
N SER A 866 -27.09 11.36 9.47
CA SER A 866 -26.24 12.35 8.77
C SER A 866 -25.08 11.67 8.03
N THR A 867 -24.52 10.60 8.59
CA THR A 867 -23.39 9.84 8.00
C THR A 867 -23.80 9.12 6.72
N THR A 868 -24.96 8.45 6.71
CA THR A 868 -25.46 7.72 5.52
C THR A 868 -25.73 8.65 4.33
N ALA A 869 -26.17 9.89 4.57
CA ALA A 869 -26.41 10.86 3.50
C ALA A 869 -25.10 11.39 2.89
N VAL A 870 -24.09 11.65 3.73
CA VAL A 870 -22.74 12.05 3.28
C VAL A 870 -22.04 10.91 2.54
N ASP A 871 -22.16 9.69 3.05
CA ASP A 871 -21.61 8.48 2.43
C ASP A 871 -22.25 8.19 1.07
N LEU A 872 -23.58 8.32 0.97
CA LEU A 872 -24.30 8.17 -0.29
C LEU A 872 -23.86 9.21 -1.32
N ALA A 873 -23.70 10.48 -0.91
CA ALA A 873 -23.22 11.54 -1.79
C ALA A 873 -21.77 11.33 -2.25
N ARG A 874 -20.89 10.81 -1.37
CA ARG A 874 -19.50 10.47 -1.72
C ARG A 874 -19.40 9.21 -2.59
N SER A 875 -20.38 8.32 -2.53
CA SER A 875 -20.40 7.07 -3.29
C SER A 875 -20.79 7.22 -4.77
N ALA A 876 -21.32 8.38 -5.18
CA ALA A 876 -21.73 8.65 -6.55
C ALA A 876 -20.63 9.40 -7.34
N GLN A 877 -19.99 8.71 -8.28
CA GLN A 877 -18.91 9.25 -9.14
C GLN A 877 -19.34 9.39 -10.61
N GLY A 878 -20.60 9.09 -10.94
CA GLY A 878 -21.16 9.21 -12.29
C GLY A 878 -22.68 9.37 -12.34
N PRO A 879 -23.26 9.65 -13.52
CA PRO A 879 -24.67 10.00 -13.68
C PRO A 879 -25.65 8.85 -13.35
N LEU A 880 -25.27 7.60 -13.64
CA LEU A 880 -26.08 6.43 -13.29
C LEU A 880 -26.06 6.16 -11.78
N GLU A 881 -24.95 6.46 -11.12
CA GLU A 881 -24.79 6.27 -9.67
C GLU A 881 -25.55 7.34 -8.89
N LEU A 882 -25.59 8.57 -9.44
CA LEU A 882 -26.44 9.64 -8.96
C LEU A 882 -27.93 9.25 -9.06
N ALA A 883 -28.33 8.63 -10.17
CA ALA A 883 -29.71 8.14 -10.34
C ALA A 883 -30.07 7.04 -9.30
N ASP A 884 -29.18 6.07 -9.08
CA ASP A 884 -29.36 5.05 -8.05
C ASP A 884 -29.43 5.67 -6.63
N ALA A 885 -28.59 6.67 -6.34
CA ALA A 885 -28.59 7.39 -5.06
C ALA A 885 -29.90 8.16 -4.84
N VAL A 886 -30.47 8.77 -5.89
CA VAL A 886 -31.78 9.41 -5.84
C VAL A 886 -32.88 8.38 -5.55
N VAL A 887 -32.84 7.20 -6.18
CA VAL A 887 -33.79 6.11 -5.89
C VAL A 887 -33.68 5.67 -4.42
N TYR A 888 -32.46 5.48 -3.91
CA TYR A 888 -32.22 5.14 -2.51
C TYR A 888 -32.77 6.19 -1.55
N ALA A 889 -32.46 7.47 -1.77
CA ALA A 889 -32.96 8.58 -0.99
C ALA A 889 -34.50 8.67 -1.02
N GLY A 890 -35.10 8.42 -2.20
CA GLY A 890 -36.56 8.38 -2.38
C GLY A 890 -37.22 7.31 -1.52
N PHE A 891 -36.70 6.07 -1.52
CA PHE A 891 -37.22 5.00 -0.65
C PHE A 891 -36.98 5.29 0.84
N ALA A 892 -35.81 5.84 1.20
CA ALA A 892 -35.52 6.22 2.58
C ALA A 892 -36.47 7.31 3.09
N LEU A 893 -36.77 8.34 2.28
CA LEU A 893 -37.74 9.39 2.59
C LEU A 893 -39.17 8.84 2.67
N ALA A 894 -39.57 8.01 1.71
CA ALA A 894 -40.90 7.39 1.67
C ALA A 894 -41.16 6.45 2.87
N SER A 895 -40.10 5.87 3.46
CA SER A 895 -40.21 5.06 4.68
C SER A 895 -40.51 5.89 5.94
N ARG A 896 -40.21 7.21 5.92
CA ARG A 896 -40.42 8.16 7.04
C ARG A 896 -41.82 8.80 7.06
N VAL A 897 -42.58 8.70 5.97
CA VAL A 897 -43.91 9.28 5.87
C VAL A 897 -44.90 8.46 6.70
N ARG A 898 -45.48 9.07 7.74
CA ARG A 898 -46.45 8.47 8.67
C ARG A 898 -47.75 8.12 7.94
N THR A 899 -48.02 6.82 7.77
CA THR A 899 -49.36 6.30 7.45
C THR A 899 -49.92 5.59 8.68
N GLY A 900 -51.22 5.81 8.96
CA GLY A 900 -51.90 5.45 10.20
C GLY A 900 -51.85 3.97 10.62
N ARG A 901 -52.32 3.73 11.86
CA ARG A 901 -52.31 2.45 12.59
C ARG A 901 -52.86 1.29 11.73
N SER A 902 -51.97 0.47 11.17
CA SER A 902 -52.28 -0.92 10.82
C SER A 902 -51.55 -1.85 11.79
N THR A 903 -52.33 -2.70 12.46
CA THR A 903 -51.90 -3.62 13.53
C THR A 903 -51.65 -5.05 13.03
N GLY A 904 -51.48 -5.24 11.72
CA GLY A 904 -51.27 -6.56 11.12
C GLY A 904 -49.80 -6.85 10.79
N TRP A 905 -49.33 -8.02 11.22
CA TRP A 905 -48.06 -8.61 10.77
C TRP A 905 -48.07 -8.70 9.23
N THR A 906 -47.27 -7.86 8.56
CA THR A 906 -47.25 -7.76 7.09
C THR A 906 -45.99 -8.43 6.57
N ARG A 907 -46.17 -9.53 5.81
CA ARG A 907 -45.13 -10.44 5.28
C ARG A 907 -44.72 -10.06 3.84
N ASP A 908 -43.51 -10.45 3.40
CA ASP A 908 -43.13 -10.33 1.98
C ASP A 908 -43.31 -11.67 1.25
N ASP A 909 -44.43 -11.83 0.55
CA ASP A 909 -44.74 -13.07 -0.17
C ASP A 909 -44.02 -13.18 -1.52
N THR A 910 -43.35 -12.11 -1.98
CA THR A 910 -42.82 -12.05 -3.35
C THR A 910 -41.56 -12.88 -3.57
N THR A 911 -40.78 -13.14 -2.52
CA THR A 911 -39.55 -13.96 -2.58
C THR A 911 -39.80 -15.45 -2.30
N ARG A 912 -41.02 -15.81 -1.86
CA ARG A 912 -41.41 -17.12 -1.32
C ARG A 912 -42.13 -18.04 -2.33
N VAL A 913 -42.15 -17.66 -3.61
CA VAL A 913 -42.66 -18.49 -4.72
C VAL A 913 -41.54 -19.38 -5.26
N ALA A 914 -41.71 -20.70 -5.23
CA ALA A 914 -40.78 -21.67 -5.80
C ALA A 914 -40.50 -21.40 -7.29
N ALA A 915 -39.23 -21.38 -7.68
CA ALA A 915 -38.87 -21.31 -9.09
C ALA A 915 -39.32 -22.60 -9.80
N PRO A 916 -39.85 -22.56 -11.03
CA PRO A 916 -40.21 -23.76 -11.76
C PRO A 916 -38.96 -24.64 -11.94
N ARG A 917 -39.01 -25.90 -11.50
CA ARG A 917 -37.94 -26.88 -11.76
C ARG A 917 -37.73 -26.97 -13.28
N PRO A 918 -36.49 -26.85 -13.79
CA PRO A 918 -36.24 -27.07 -15.21
C PRO A 918 -36.65 -28.49 -15.57
N ALA A 919 -37.48 -28.62 -16.61
CA ALA A 919 -37.99 -29.90 -17.07
C ALA A 919 -36.82 -30.86 -17.34
N GLN A 920 -36.79 -31.99 -16.62
CA GLN A 920 -35.96 -33.14 -16.97
C GLN A 920 -36.26 -33.51 -18.42
N ARG A 921 -35.28 -33.33 -19.30
CA ARG A 921 -35.29 -33.98 -20.61
C ARG A 921 -35.29 -35.49 -20.35
N ARG A 922 -36.46 -36.10 -20.44
CA ARG A 922 -36.59 -37.56 -20.57
C ARG A 922 -35.87 -37.98 -21.84
N GLY A 923 -35.02 -38.99 -21.71
CA GLY A 923 -34.33 -39.60 -22.83
C GLY A 923 -35.31 -40.22 -23.82
N ALA A 924 -34.99 -40.02 -25.09
CA ALA A 924 -35.19 -40.92 -26.22
C ALA A 924 -34.08 -40.60 -27.23
#